data_AF-A0A914CYV3-F1
#
_entry.id   AF-A0A914CYV3-F1
#
_cell.length_a   1.000
_cell.length_b   1.000
_cell.length_c   1.000
_cell.angle_alpha   90.00
_cell.angle_beta   90.00
_cell.angle_gamma   90.00
#
_symmetry.space_group_name_H-M   'P 1'
#
loop_
_entity.id
_entity.type
_entity.pdbx_description
1 polymer ?
#
loop_
_entity_poly.entity_id
_entity_poly.type
_entity_poly.pdbx_seq_one_letter_code
_entity_poly.pdbx_strand_id
1 'polypeptide(L)'
;MGDDFTYTNSKMWFSNLDKFINHINSKTKDTRMTAFYSTPTCYMKAVKEYMETGALVPENKTTDFFPYASSENAYWTGYFTSKPAMKGLLTRQMNVFALSDDLTTQSSSEEIFERAIALAQHHDAVRYNDKYVVTVYNPSSKEAVNLVKIPYYGTSEKDQVTVSDNRGTILNHTISPTLIMTQFGKPTQLQSPTVAPFQLWFSATIGPLGFKSYFVDTNGNTRKALKKRVKLPIEDKSKSKLASNEATISNQFIKISFDEYGQLYQLQDLQSLQQDIYNISQSFLWYQGADNILQQASGAYVFRPQPNTTAEEILIERIGVETHLVQNDLFQEVQQTFNFLPNWVTQSVRLYNNKPYVEFEYTIGPLPFNISNLISHEVITRYTVNSLNDISFTNNGMFTTDANGRQYIKRTRDFASDYTYDNSEPIASNYYPINTRIILTDENKIKSLVVLTDRSQAGGSLEDGQLEILVHRRDFFDDGFGVDEPLNELGRDNRGLVIRGRHWLILTDKGNATKMARTIAQDLFYSPIITFSQYSSVNAYTSSYLTQFSGLSKPFPDNFSGLSKPFPDNVNLLTLKQLSPTSVLIRVEHIFQKNEDTLLDCGNVLGCSAPVKLNLSEYFNTFNIISAKELTLAGNDWINNSDIDITGIVLNPMEIRTFQLQVQSVNNVPGQNV
;
A
#
# COMPACT_ATOMS: atom_id res chain seq x y z
N MET A 1 1.04 -22.11 31.75
CA MET A 1 -0.13 -22.80 32.36
C MET A 1 -1.38 -22.19 31.79
N GLY A 2 -1.79 -22.66 30.62
CA GLY A 2 -2.80 -22.03 29.78
C GLY A 2 -2.49 -22.39 28.33
N ASP A 3 -3.54 -22.40 27.53
CA ASP A 3 -3.60 -22.74 26.11
C ASP A 3 -4.89 -22.11 25.54
N ASP A 4 -5.15 -22.24 24.24
CA ASP A 4 -6.33 -21.65 23.60
C ASP A 4 -7.65 -22.10 24.26
N PHE A 5 -8.54 -21.13 24.51
CA PHE A 5 -9.84 -21.29 25.18
C PHE A 5 -9.83 -22.06 26.52
N THR A 6 -8.68 -22.15 27.20
CA THR A 6 -8.57 -22.76 28.54
C THR A 6 -9.24 -21.93 29.63
N TYR A 7 -9.21 -22.42 30.88
CA TYR A 7 -9.85 -21.80 32.07
C TYR A 7 -11.38 -21.62 32.03
N THR A 8 -12.09 -22.14 31.01
CA THR A 8 -13.56 -22.28 31.01
C THR A 8 -14.09 -23.00 32.26
N ASN A 9 -13.38 -24.02 32.74
CA ASN A 9 -13.49 -24.55 34.10
C ASN A 9 -12.27 -24.15 34.95
N SER A 10 -12.15 -22.87 35.28
CA SER A 10 -11.03 -22.30 36.05
C SER A 10 -10.82 -22.97 37.41
N LYS A 11 -11.91 -23.40 38.09
CA LYS A 11 -11.85 -24.08 39.38
C LYS A 11 -11.03 -25.38 39.33
N MET A 12 -11.10 -26.12 38.22
CA MET A 12 -10.28 -27.34 38.03
C MET A 12 -8.79 -27.00 37.95
N TRP A 13 -8.43 -25.96 37.20
CA TRP A 13 -7.05 -25.49 37.06
C TRP A 13 -6.48 -25.00 38.38
N PHE A 14 -7.16 -24.05 39.04
CA PHE A 14 -6.71 -23.50 40.32
C PHE A 14 -6.61 -24.58 41.40
N SER A 15 -7.63 -25.44 41.58
CA SER A 15 -7.59 -26.51 42.59
C SER A 15 -6.44 -27.49 42.41
N ASN A 16 -5.94 -27.70 41.19
CA ASN A 16 -4.78 -28.57 40.95
C ASN A 16 -3.44 -27.83 41.05
N LEU A 17 -3.40 -26.56 40.63
CA LEU A 17 -2.24 -25.69 40.83
C LEU A 17 -1.98 -25.43 42.33
N ASP A 18 -3.03 -25.23 43.14
CA ASP A 18 -2.93 -25.12 44.61
C ASP A 18 -2.25 -26.35 45.22
N LYS A 19 -2.65 -27.57 44.82
CA LYS A 19 -2.06 -28.83 45.30
C LYS A 19 -0.59 -28.93 44.90
N PHE A 20 -0.26 -28.56 43.66
CA PHE A 20 1.11 -28.59 43.14
C PHE A 20 2.01 -27.59 43.88
N ILE A 21 1.58 -26.32 44.01
CA ILE A 21 2.27 -25.26 44.74
C ILE A 21 2.54 -25.68 46.19
N ASN A 22 1.50 -26.16 46.90
CA ASN A 22 1.64 -26.62 48.29
C ASN A 22 2.59 -27.82 48.41
N HIS A 23 2.57 -28.77 47.46
CA HIS A 23 3.50 -29.91 47.49
C HIS A 23 4.96 -29.48 47.28
N ILE A 24 5.25 -28.64 46.29
CA ILE A 24 6.60 -28.12 46.03
C ILE A 24 7.10 -27.33 47.25
N ASN A 25 6.27 -26.43 47.79
CA ASN A 25 6.67 -25.56 48.91
C ASN A 25 6.85 -26.33 50.23
N SER A 26 6.12 -27.45 50.43
CA SER A 26 6.35 -28.34 51.57
C SER A 26 7.74 -29.00 51.58
N LYS A 27 8.42 -29.03 50.42
CA LYS A 27 9.73 -29.66 50.20
C LYS A 27 10.85 -28.67 49.82
N THR A 28 10.64 -27.36 49.97
CA THR A 28 11.63 -26.32 49.56
C THR A 28 13.02 -26.52 50.18
N LYS A 29 13.13 -27.13 51.37
CA LYS A 29 14.44 -27.48 51.97
C LYS A 29 15.22 -28.53 51.17
N ASP A 30 14.52 -29.47 50.56
CA ASP A 30 15.10 -30.60 49.83
C ASP A 30 15.29 -30.25 48.35
N THR A 31 14.32 -29.56 47.75
CA THR A 31 14.30 -29.19 46.33
C THR A 31 15.06 -27.90 46.03
N ARG A 32 15.18 -26.99 47.01
CA ARG A 32 15.57 -25.58 46.85
C ARG A 32 14.65 -24.78 45.89
N MET A 33 13.44 -25.28 45.63
CA MET A 33 12.44 -24.63 44.78
C MET A 33 11.30 -24.03 45.59
N THR A 34 10.76 -22.91 45.12
CA THR A 34 9.50 -22.32 45.62
C THR A 34 8.59 -22.04 44.43
N ALA A 35 7.32 -22.40 44.51
CA ALA A 35 6.29 -22.15 43.51
C ALA A 35 5.22 -21.21 44.06
N PHE A 36 4.66 -20.36 43.20
CA PHE A 36 3.60 -19.40 43.54
C PHE A 36 2.88 -18.93 42.27
N TYR A 37 1.66 -18.40 42.40
CA TYR A 37 0.97 -17.73 41.29
C TYR A 37 1.67 -16.41 40.94
N SER A 38 1.92 -16.19 39.65
CA SER A 38 2.68 -15.04 39.15
C SER A 38 2.07 -14.51 37.86
N THR A 39 2.47 -13.31 37.45
CA THR A 39 2.12 -12.68 36.16
C THR A 39 3.39 -12.43 35.35
N PRO A 40 3.29 -12.20 34.01
CA PRO A 40 4.46 -11.81 33.20
C PRO A 40 5.18 -10.57 33.76
N THR A 41 4.46 -9.61 34.35
CA THR A 41 5.03 -8.43 35.02
C THR A 41 5.86 -8.80 36.25
N CYS A 42 5.36 -9.71 37.09
CA CYS A 42 6.09 -10.18 38.28
C CYS A 42 7.33 -11.00 37.89
N TYR A 43 7.23 -11.83 36.85
CA TYR A 43 8.37 -12.55 36.28
C TYR A 43 9.43 -11.58 35.73
N MET A 44 9.04 -10.62 34.89
CA MET A 44 9.97 -9.64 34.30
C MET A 44 10.64 -8.76 35.36
N LYS A 45 9.91 -8.40 36.44
CA LYS A 45 10.50 -7.74 37.60
C LYS A 45 11.60 -8.59 38.24
N ALA A 46 11.34 -9.87 38.53
CA ALA A 46 12.32 -10.76 39.14
C ALA A 46 13.53 -11.02 38.23
N VAL A 47 13.34 -11.09 36.90
CA VAL A 47 14.42 -11.17 35.91
C VAL A 47 15.28 -9.90 35.96
N LYS A 48 14.68 -8.70 36.00
CA LYS A 48 15.41 -7.43 36.13
C LYS A 48 16.21 -7.36 37.43
N GLU A 49 15.61 -7.74 38.56
CA GLU A 49 16.29 -7.78 39.87
C GLU A 49 17.48 -8.78 39.87
N TYR A 50 17.40 -9.88 39.10
CA TYR A 50 18.50 -10.83 38.91
C TYR A 50 19.61 -10.33 37.96
N MET A 51 19.24 -9.58 36.91
CA MET A 51 20.21 -8.88 36.05
C MET A 51 20.98 -7.80 36.83
N GLU A 52 20.30 -7.12 37.76
CA GLU A 52 20.91 -6.10 38.63
C GLU A 52 21.95 -6.67 39.61
N THR A 53 21.97 -7.97 39.88
CA THR A 53 23.07 -8.63 40.62
C THR A 53 24.27 -8.98 39.72
N GLY A 54 24.23 -8.66 38.42
CA GLY A 54 25.25 -9.04 37.44
C GLY A 54 25.28 -10.53 37.08
N ALA A 55 24.30 -11.33 37.54
CA ALA A 55 24.26 -12.78 37.32
C ALA A 55 23.60 -13.20 36.00
N LEU A 56 23.05 -12.24 35.24
CA LEU A 56 22.54 -12.41 33.89
C LEU A 56 22.86 -11.16 33.07
N VAL A 57 23.59 -11.34 31.97
CA VAL A 57 23.84 -10.30 30.95
C VAL A 57 23.06 -10.68 29.69
N PRO A 58 22.18 -9.80 29.16
CA PRO A 58 21.40 -10.10 27.97
C PRO A 58 22.22 -9.89 26.70
N GLU A 59 21.95 -10.69 25.67
CA GLU A 59 22.46 -10.46 24.32
C GLU A 59 21.59 -9.44 23.57
N ASN A 60 22.19 -8.69 22.64
CA ASN A 60 21.53 -7.59 21.94
C ASN A 60 20.98 -8.01 20.57
N LYS A 61 19.72 -8.43 20.52
CA LYS A 61 18.99 -8.73 19.28
C LYS A 61 18.56 -7.42 18.58
N THR A 62 19.10 -7.17 17.38
CA THR A 62 18.85 -5.92 16.61
C THR A 62 18.08 -6.12 15.30
N THR A 63 17.84 -7.37 14.90
CA THR A 63 17.06 -7.78 13.71
C THR A 63 15.66 -8.25 14.13
N ASP A 64 14.79 -8.54 13.16
CA ASP A 64 13.48 -9.15 13.43
C ASP A 64 13.57 -10.69 13.50
N PHE A 65 12.41 -11.37 13.58
CA PHE A 65 12.28 -12.83 13.65
C PHE A 65 11.57 -13.38 12.41
N PHE A 66 11.86 -12.83 11.23
CA PHE A 66 11.33 -13.30 9.96
C PHE A 66 12.40 -14.00 9.10
N PRO A 67 12.01 -15.00 8.27
CA PRO A 67 10.70 -15.66 8.29
C PRO A 67 10.53 -16.56 9.53
N TYR A 68 9.29 -16.89 9.87
CA TYR A 68 9.00 -17.93 10.86
C TYR A 68 8.85 -19.29 10.17
N ALA A 69 9.40 -20.34 10.76
CA ALA A 69 9.15 -21.72 10.37
C ALA A 69 8.83 -22.57 11.61
N SER A 70 7.80 -23.42 11.51
CA SER A 70 7.41 -24.36 12.58
C SER A 70 8.05 -25.74 12.41
N SER A 71 8.52 -26.06 11.20
CA SER A 71 9.32 -27.24 10.87
C SER A 71 10.12 -26.97 9.59
N GLU A 72 11.06 -27.86 9.26
CA GLU A 72 11.91 -27.85 8.06
C GLU A 72 11.17 -27.46 6.77
N ASN A 73 9.94 -27.96 6.58
CA ASN A 73 9.17 -27.80 5.36
C ASN A 73 7.97 -26.84 5.51
N ALA A 74 7.85 -26.14 6.66
CA ALA A 74 6.71 -25.30 7.01
C ALA A 74 7.16 -23.86 7.30
N TYR A 75 7.53 -23.12 6.25
CA TYR A 75 7.82 -21.69 6.30
C TYR A 75 6.51 -20.87 6.19
N TRP A 76 6.23 -20.06 7.21
CA TRP A 76 5.00 -19.26 7.33
C TRP A 76 5.14 -17.94 6.56
N THR A 77 5.46 -18.03 5.27
CA THR A 77 5.66 -16.85 4.40
C THR A 77 4.48 -16.63 3.44
N GLY A 78 3.58 -17.62 3.31
CA GLY A 78 2.35 -17.53 2.52
C GLY A 78 1.35 -16.52 3.06
N TYR A 79 1.19 -16.45 4.38
CA TYR A 79 0.25 -15.50 5.00
C TYR A 79 0.61 -14.02 4.74
N PHE A 80 1.83 -13.70 4.32
CA PHE A 80 2.17 -12.35 3.89
C PHE A 80 1.33 -11.94 2.66
N THR A 81 0.99 -12.85 1.75
CA THR A 81 0.11 -12.59 0.59
C THR A 81 -1.33 -13.10 0.76
N SER A 82 -1.59 -14.19 1.52
CA SER A 82 -2.93 -14.80 1.67
C SER A 82 -4.07 -13.80 1.91
N LYS A 83 -5.22 -14.02 1.27
CA LYS A 83 -6.34 -13.06 1.19
C LYS A 83 -5.94 -11.67 0.65
N PRO A 84 -5.25 -11.56 -0.51
CA PRO A 84 -4.65 -10.32 -0.97
C PRO A 84 -5.68 -9.23 -1.33
N ALA A 85 -6.92 -9.60 -1.65
CA ALA A 85 -8.01 -8.64 -1.81
C ALA A 85 -8.34 -7.91 -0.50
N MET A 86 -8.38 -8.64 0.62
CA MET A 86 -8.64 -8.08 1.94
C MET A 86 -7.51 -7.14 2.39
N LYS A 87 -6.24 -7.52 2.17
CA LYS A 87 -5.10 -6.64 2.46
C LYS A 87 -5.13 -5.32 1.70
N GLY A 88 -5.50 -5.36 0.41
CA GLY A 88 -5.68 -4.16 -0.40
C GLY A 88 -6.89 -3.31 0.00
N LEU A 89 -7.94 -3.92 0.55
CA LEU A 89 -9.08 -3.19 1.11
C LEU A 89 -8.71 -2.47 2.41
N LEU A 90 -8.08 -3.17 3.36
CA LEU A 90 -7.66 -2.62 4.65
C LEU A 90 -6.73 -1.41 4.48
N THR A 91 -5.72 -1.52 3.59
CA THR A 91 -4.78 -0.43 3.29
C THR A 91 -5.51 0.83 2.79
N ARG A 92 -6.57 0.66 1.98
CA ARG A 92 -7.37 1.78 1.45
C ARG A 92 -8.36 2.33 2.49
N GLN A 93 -8.86 1.49 3.40
CA GLN A 93 -9.73 1.92 4.49
C GLN A 93 -8.99 2.74 5.56
N MET A 94 -7.71 2.46 5.82
CA MET A 94 -6.89 3.25 6.77
C MET A 94 -6.90 4.76 6.44
N ASN A 95 -6.88 5.12 5.15
CA ASN A 95 -6.99 6.52 4.70
C ASN A 95 -8.36 7.13 5.00
N VAL A 96 -9.43 6.34 4.89
CA VAL A 96 -10.81 6.78 5.18
C VAL A 96 -11.00 6.94 6.70
N PHE A 97 -10.37 6.09 7.50
CA PHE A 97 -10.32 6.26 8.96
C PHE A 97 -9.55 7.51 9.39
N ALA A 98 -8.42 7.83 8.75
CA ALA A 98 -7.73 9.10 8.96
C ALA A 98 -8.64 10.29 8.65
N LEU A 99 -9.34 10.26 7.51
CA LEU A 99 -10.33 11.29 7.13
C LEU A 99 -11.48 11.39 8.16
N SER A 100 -11.93 10.30 8.78
CA SER A 100 -12.93 10.38 9.86
C SER A 100 -12.39 10.93 11.17
N ASP A 101 -11.12 10.67 11.51
CA ASP A 101 -10.46 11.29 12.67
C ASP A 101 -10.24 12.79 12.45
N ASP A 102 -9.93 13.19 11.20
CA ASP A 102 -9.78 14.60 10.78
C ASP A 102 -11.10 15.39 10.83
N LEU A 103 -12.25 14.77 10.49
CA LEU A 103 -13.50 15.48 10.17
C LEU A 103 -14.72 15.20 11.08
N THR A 104 -14.63 14.31 12.07
CA THR A 104 -15.81 14.00 12.93
C THR A 104 -15.79 14.71 14.28
N THR A 105 -16.72 15.65 14.48
CA THR A 105 -16.77 16.49 15.70
C THR A 105 -18.12 16.38 16.42
N GLN A 106 -18.18 15.41 17.33
CA GLN A 106 -19.28 15.01 18.22
C GLN A 106 -20.52 14.30 17.61
N SER A 107 -20.96 13.27 18.33
CA SER A 107 -22.32 12.68 18.36
C SER A 107 -22.84 11.82 17.21
N SER A 108 -22.33 11.91 15.97
CA SER A 108 -22.52 10.85 14.98
C SER A 108 -21.51 9.73 15.21
N SER A 109 -21.93 8.46 15.17
CA SER A 109 -20.97 7.34 15.18
C SER A 109 -20.09 7.36 13.92
N GLU A 110 -18.83 6.93 14.07
CA GLU A 110 -17.87 6.77 12.96
C GLU A 110 -18.50 5.96 11.81
N GLU A 111 -19.25 4.90 12.15
CA GLU A 111 -20.08 4.09 11.26
C GLU A 111 -21.06 4.90 10.36
N ILE A 112 -21.72 5.95 10.86
CA ILE A 112 -22.64 6.77 10.05
C ILE A 112 -21.86 7.56 9.00
N PHE A 113 -20.68 8.05 9.35
CA PHE A 113 -19.82 8.82 8.46
C PHE A 113 -19.12 7.92 7.43
N GLU A 114 -18.64 6.73 7.83
CA GLU A 114 -18.20 5.67 6.91
C GLU A 114 -19.28 5.31 5.88
N ARG A 115 -20.52 5.08 6.34
CA ARG A 115 -21.66 4.79 5.46
C ARG A 115 -21.98 5.96 4.52
N ALA A 116 -21.84 7.20 4.97
CA ALA A 116 -22.03 8.38 4.14
C ALA A 116 -20.96 8.49 3.03
N ILE A 117 -19.68 8.24 3.36
CA ILE A 117 -18.59 8.20 2.38
C ILE A 117 -18.78 7.05 1.38
N ALA A 118 -19.09 5.84 1.86
CA ALA A 118 -19.33 4.68 1.01
C ALA A 118 -20.51 4.91 0.04
N LEU A 119 -21.56 5.62 0.48
CA LEU A 119 -22.67 6.03 -0.38
C LEU A 119 -22.28 7.14 -1.36
N ALA A 120 -21.50 8.14 -0.93
CA ALA A 120 -20.97 9.20 -1.79
C ALA A 120 -19.95 8.70 -2.81
N GLN A 121 -19.34 7.54 -2.59
CA GLN A 121 -18.49 6.83 -3.55
C GLN A 121 -19.29 5.93 -4.52
N HIS A 122 -20.61 5.83 -4.39
CA HIS A 122 -21.38 4.88 -5.18
C HIS A 122 -21.45 5.27 -6.67
N HIS A 123 -21.08 4.31 -7.53
CA HIS A 123 -20.94 4.49 -8.98
C HIS A 123 -22.18 5.03 -9.72
N ASP A 124 -23.38 4.87 -9.15
CA ASP A 124 -24.61 5.43 -9.74
C ASP A 124 -24.61 6.96 -9.83
N ALA A 125 -23.82 7.65 -9.00
CA ALA A 125 -23.64 9.10 -9.05
C ALA A 125 -23.07 9.56 -10.41
N VAL A 126 -22.14 8.81 -11.00
CA VAL A 126 -21.52 9.11 -12.31
C VAL A 126 -22.16 8.34 -13.47
N ARG A 127 -22.93 7.27 -13.19
CA ARG A 127 -23.49 6.37 -14.22
C ARG A 127 -24.77 6.85 -14.87
N TYR A 128 -25.60 7.59 -14.14
CA TYR A 128 -26.94 7.99 -14.59
C TYR A 128 -27.10 9.48 -14.88
N ASN A 129 -26.09 10.29 -14.56
CA ASN A 129 -26.16 11.75 -14.56
C ASN A 129 -25.11 12.32 -15.52
N ASP A 130 -25.50 13.25 -16.41
CA ASP A 130 -24.51 13.97 -17.21
C ASP A 130 -23.77 15.06 -16.39
N LYS A 131 -24.32 15.47 -15.24
CA LYS A 131 -23.77 16.51 -14.36
C LYS A 131 -23.56 15.94 -12.97
N TYR A 132 -22.31 15.91 -12.52
CA TYR A 132 -21.92 15.52 -11.17
C TYR A 132 -20.69 16.30 -10.69
N VAL A 133 -20.61 16.51 -9.39
CA VAL A 133 -19.45 17.06 -8.70
C VAL A 133 -18.55 15.91 -8.26
N VAL A 134 -17.25 16.09 -8.39
CA VAL A 134 -16.20 15.20 -7.92
C VAL A 134 -15.46 15.98 -6.83
N THR A 135 -15.73 15.66 -5.56
CA THR A 135 -15.04 16.29 -4.43
C THR A 135 -13.91 15.38 -3.97
N VAL A 136 -12.70 15.93 -3.94
CA VAL A 136 -11.47 15.17 -3.67
C VAL A 136 -10.80 15.73 -2.43
N TYR A 137 -10.65 14.89 -1.40
CA TYR A 137 -9.98 15.19 -0.13
C TYR A 137 -8.54 14.67 -0.14
N ASN A 138 -7.61 15.47 0.38
CA ASN A 138 -6.21 15.14 0.55
C ASN A 138 -5.91 14.91 2.05
N PRO A 139 -5.73 13.66 2.51
CA PRO A 139 -5.37 13.36 3.89
C PRO A 139 -3.89 13.62 4.20
N SER A 140 -3.07 14.04 3.21
CA SER A 140 -1.65 14.32 3.44
C SER A 140 -1.44 15.67 4.13
N SER A 141 -0.38 15.74 4.95
CA SER A 141 0.15 16.98 5.52
C SER A 141 1.00 17.80 4.53
N LYS A 142 0.98 17.44 3.24
CA LYS A 142 1.62 18.11 2.10
C LYS A 142 0.58 18.38 0.99
N GLU A 143 0.86 19.29 0.05
CA GLU A 143 -0.01 19.53 -1.10
C GLU A 143 0.02 18.33 -2.06
N ALA A 144 -1.15 17.88 -2.51
CA ALA A 144 -1.28 16.76 -3.43
C ALA A 144 -1.56 17.27 -4.86
N VAL A 145 -0.62 17.02 -5.78
CA VAL A 145 -0.83 17.13 -7.23
C VAL A 145 -0.93 15.72 -7.81
N ASN A 146 -2.15 15.29 -8.12
CA ASN A 146 -2.47 13.92 -8.51
C ASN A 146 -3.49 13.86 -9.65
N LEU A 147 -3.43 12.77 -10.42
CA LEU A 147 -4.36 12.52 -11.52
C LEU A 147 -5.60 11.78 -11.02
N VAL A 148 -6.75 12.45 -11.01
CA VAL A 148 -8.02 11.89 -10.56
C VAL A 148 -8.57 10.95 -11.62
N LYS A 149 -8.78 9.68 -11.25
CA LYS A 149 -9.28 8.59 -12.10
C LYS A 149 -10.72 8.28 -11.73
N ILE A 150 -11.70 8.50 -12.62
CA ILE A 150 -13.11 8.16 -12.35
C ILE A 150 -13.77 7.36 -13.49
N PRO A 151 -14.78 6.51 -13.18
CA PRO A 151 -15.50 5.74 -14.19
C PRO A 151 -16.30 6.66 -15.14
N TYR A 152 -16.11 6.52 -16.45
CA TYR A 152 -16.80 7.34 -17.45
C TYR A 152 -17.72 6.52 -18.36
N TYR A 153 -19.03 6.81 -18.25
CA TYR A 153 -20.09 6.14 -19.00
C TYR A 153 -20.39 6.90 -20.31
N GLY A 154 -19.38 6.92 -21.20
CA GLY A 154 -19.43 7.61 -22.48
C GLY A 154 -19.86 6.75 -23.68
N THR A 155 -19.80 7.37 -24.86
CA THR A 155 -19.91 6.68 -26.16
C THR A 155 -18.57 6.48 -26.88
N SER A 156 -17.54 7.25 -26.53
CA SER A 156 -16.18 7.17 -27.09
C SER A 156 -15.18 7.92 -26.20
N GLU A 157 -13.88 7.64 -26.33
CA GLU A 157 -12.79 8.52 -25.87
C GLU A 157 -12.85 9.93 -26.49
N LYS A 158 -13.54 10.08 -27.64
CA LYS A 158 -13.72 11.36 -28.34
C LYS A 158 -15.02 12.09 -27.95
N ASP A 159 -15.65 11.68 -26.86
CA ASP A 159 -16.80 12.36 -26.28
C ASP A 159 -16.42 13.77 -25.80
N GLN A 160 -17.20 14.78 -26.17
CA GLN A 160 -17.03 16.14 -25.63
C GLN A 160 -17.48 16.20 -24.17
N VAL A 161 -16.54 16.25 -23.25
CA VAL A 161 -16.74 16.44 -21.80
C VAL A 161 -16.24 17.84 -21.40
N THR A 162 -16.72 18.35 -20.28
CA THR A 162 -16.17 19.55 -19.65
C THR A 162 -15.89 19.25 -18.19
N VAL A 163 -14.62 19.35 -17.79
CA VAL A 163 -14.21 19.32 -16.38
C VAL A 163 -13.80 20.73 -16.00
N SER A 164 -14.38 21.27 -14.92
CA SER A 164 -14.13 22.63 -14.44
C SER A 164 -13.97 22.67 -12.93
N ASP A 165 -13.33 23.71 -12.39
CA ASP A 165 -13.34 23.94 -10.95
C ASP A 165 -14.54 24.80 -10.51
N ASN A 166 -14.59 25.12 -9.21
CA ASN A 166 -15.62 25.97 -8.60
C ASN A 166 -15.67 27.42 -9.11
N ARG A 167 -14.75 27.86 -9.98
CA ARG A 167 -14.78 29.15 -10.68
C ARG A 167 -15.20 29.02 -12.14
N GLY A 168 -15.43 27.79 -12.63
CA GLY A 168 -15.63 27.51 -14.03
C GLY A 168 -14.33 27.49 -14.85
N THR A 169 -13.16 27.49 -14.23
CA THR A 169 -11.88 27.31 -14.94
C THR A 169 -11.84 25.88 -15.49
N ILE A 170 -11.71 25.71 -16.80
CA ILE A 170 -11.68 24.39 -17.45
C ILE A 170 -10.31 23.74 -17.21
N LEU A 171 -10.30 22.47 -16.79
CA LEU A 171 -9.09 21.70 -16.54
C LEU A 171 -8.71 20.83 -17.75
N ASN A 172 -7.40 20.60 -17.90
CA ASN A 172 -6.91 19.56 -18.80
C ASN A 172 -7.39 18.19 -18.31
N HIS A 173 -7.98 17.42 -19.22
CA HIS A 173 -8.59 16.13 -18.96
C HIS A 173 -8.49 15.24 -20.20
N THR A 174 -8.52 13.93 -20.00
CA THR A 174 -8.53 12.93 -21.08
C THR A 174 -9.51 11.80 -20.76
N ILE A 175 -9.92 11.07 -21.79
CA ILE A 175 -10.74 9.87 -21.67
C ILE A 175 -9.94 8.70 -22.24
N SER A 176 -9.82 7.61 -21.48
CA SER A 176 -9.13 6.38 -21.92
C SER A 176 -10.08 5.18 -21.92
N PRO A 177 -9.81 4.12 -22.69
CA PRO A 177 -10.53 2.85 -22.56
C PRO A 177 -10.26 2.20 -21.21
N THR A 178 -11.27 1.54 -20.64
CA THR A 178 -11.09 0.67 -19.47
C THR A 178 -10.50 -0.66 -19.91
N LEU A 179 -9.35 -1.05 -19.36
CA LEU A 179 -8.79 -2.40 -19.56
C LEU A 179 -9.67 -3.48 -18.92
N ILE A 180 -10.11 -4.45 -19.73
CA ILE A 180 -11.22 -5.38 -19.44
C ILE A 180 -10.77 -6.83 -19.69
N MET A 181 -10.25 -7.46 -18.65
CA MET A 181 -9.94 -8.91 -18.62
C MET A 181 -11.18 -9.78 -18.82
N THR A 182 -11.33 -10.39 -20.00
CA THR A 182 -12.40 -11.36 -20.27
C THR A 182 -11.86 -12.79 -20.21
N GLN A 183 -12.64 -13.71 -19.64
CA GLN A 183 -12.30 -15.11 -19.53
C GLN A 183 -13.26 -15.97 -20.36
N PHE A 184 -12.75 -16.75 -21.31
CA PHE A 184 -13.56 -17.50 -22.29
C PHE A 184 -14.63 -16.63 -22.99
N GLY A 185 -14.32 -15.36 -23.28
CA GLY A 185 -15.26 -14.39 -23.86
C GLY A 185 -16.39 -13.95 -22.92
N LYS A 186 -16.36 -14.35 -21.64
CA LYS A 186 -17.27 -13.86 -20.59
C LYS A 186 -16.57 -12.83 -19.70
N PRO A 187 -17.32 -11.86 -19.13
CA PRO A 187 -16.79 -10.99 -18.10
C PRO A 187 -16.26 -11.77 -16.87
N THR A 188 -15.25 -11.21 -16.21
CA THR A 188 -14.70 -11.70 -14.92
C THR A 188 -15.52 -11.14 -13.73
N GLN A 189 -15.30 -11.61 -12.49
CA GLN A 189 -16.13 -11.17 -11.34
C GLN A 189 -16.10 -9.65 -11.07
N LEU A 190 -15.02 -8.97 -11.50
CA LEU A 190 -14.85 -7.52 -11.41
C LEU A 190 -15.63 -6.77 -12.50
N GLN A 191 -16.31 -7.50 -13.39
CA GLN A 191 -17.00 -6.98 -14.55
C GLN A 191 -18.49 -7.31 -14.50
N SER A 192 -19.25 -6.26 -14.32
CA SER A 192 -20.70 -6.23 -14.30
C SER A 192 -21.21 -5.45 -15.52
N PRO A 193 -22.47 -5.62 -15.96
CA PRO A 193 -23.16 -4.65 -16.83
C PRO A 193 -23.24 -3.21 -16.26
N THR A 194 -22.71 -2.99 -15.06
CA THR A 194 -22.51 -1.69 -14.44
C THR A 194 -21.10 -1.11 -14.58
N VAL A 195 -20.12 -1.80 -15.17
CA VAL A 195 -18.76 -1.26 -15.39
C VAL A 195 -18.76 -0.17 -16.47
N ALA A 196 -17.95 0.87 -16.27
CA ALA A 196 -17.77 1.95 -17.23
C ALA A 196 -16.88 1.50 -18.41
N PRO A 197 -17.29 1.72 -19.67
CA PRO A 197 -16.49 1.40 -20.86
C PRO A 197 -15.20 2.23 -20.93
N PHE A 198 -15.18 3.42 -20.32
CA PHE A 198 -14.08 4.37 -20.34
C PHE A 198 -13.76 4.88 -18.93
N GLN A 199 -12.64 5.58 -18.81
CA GLN A 199 -12.20 6.31 -17.61
C GLN A 199 -11.98 7.77 -17.99
N LEU A 200 -12.51 8.70 -17.18
CA LEU A 200 -12.22 10.13 -17.29
C LEU A 200 -11.12 10.46 -16.29
N TRP A 201 -10.09 11.14 -16.78
CA TRP A 201 -8.92 11.53 -16.01
C TRP A 201 -8.73 13.05 -16.06
N PHE A 202 -8.41 13.68 -14.93
CA PHE A 202 -8.06 15.10 -14.89
C PHE A 202 -7.06 15.39 -13.76
N SER A 203 -6.28 16.46 -13.90
CA SER A 203 -5.32 16.85 -12.85
C SER A 203 -6.04 17.57 -11.70
N ALA A 204 -5.72 17.21 -10.46
CA ALA A 204 -6.19 17.88 -9.26
C ALA A 204 -5.01 18.31 -8.37
N THR A 205 -4.97 19.61 -8.05
CA THR A 205 -4.12 20.19 -7.01
C THR A 205 -5.00 20.49 -5.79
N ILE A 206 -4.65 19.90 -4.65
CA ILE A 206 -5.44 19.93 -3.41
C ILE A 206 -4.47 20.22 -2.24
N GLY A 207 -4.76 21.25 -1.45
CA GLY A 207 -3.92 21.64 -0.31
C GLY A 207 -3.85 20.57 0.80
N PRO A 208 -2.87 20.66 1.72
CA PRO A 208 -2.76 19.77 2.88
C PRO A 208 -4.05 19.73 3.73
N LEU A 209 -4.44 18.53 4.18
CA LEU A 209 -5.62 18.27 5.03
C LEU A 209 -6.90 18.95 4.53
N GLY A 210 -7.15 18.92 3.22
CA GLY A 210 -8.16 19.76 2.57
C GLY A 210 -8.88 19.10 1.41
N PHE A 211 -9.92 19.75 0.91
CA PHE A 211 -10.67 19.27 -0.26
C PHE A 211 -10.90 20.35 -1.33
N LYS A 212 -11.06 19.90 -2.58
CA LYS A 212 -11.56 20.72 -3.70
C LYS A 212 -12.60 19.95 -4.51
N SER A 213 -13.67 20.66 -4.90
CA SER A 213 -14.77 20.16 -5.73
C SER A 213 -14.56 20.57 -7.19
N TYR A 214 -14.66 19.59 -8.08
CA TYR A 214 -14.59 19.75 -9.54
C TYR A 214 -15.93 19.38 -10.17
N PHE A 215 -16.34 20.11 -11.19
CA PHE A 215 -17.65 20.02 -11.83
C PHE A 215 -17.49 19.40 -13.22
N VAL A 216 -18.10 18.23 -13.41
CA VAL A 216 -18.11 17.52 -14.69
C VAL A 216 -19.46 17.76 -15.39
N ASP A 217 -19.42 18.03 -16.69
CA ASP A 217 -20.55 17.95 -17.60
C ASP A 217 -20.19 17.03 -18.77
N THR A 218 -20.95 15.95 -18.95
CA THR A 218 -20.74 14.99 -20.05
C THR A 218 -21.50 15.38 -21.32
N ASN A 219 -22.12 16.58 -21.38
CA ASN A 219 -22.78 17.15 -22.56
C ASN A 219 -23.81 16.19 -23.21
N GLY A 220 -24.54 15.47 -22.36
CA GLY A 220 -25.54 14.48 -22.78
C GLY A 220 -24.96 13.12 -23.17
N ASN A 221 -23.65 12.91 -23.12
CA ASN A 221 -23.02 11.66 -23.60
C ASN A 221 -23.38 10.46 -22.72
N THR A 222 -23.55 10.65 -21.41
CA THR A 222 -24.00 9.58 -20.51
C THR A 222 -25.44 9.16 -20.82
N ARG A 223 -26.36 10.11 -21.00
CA ARG A 223 -27.72 9.80 -21.49
C ARG A 223 -27.74 9.23 -22.93
N LYS A 224 -26.78 9.54 -23.80
CA LYS A 224 -26.62 8.89 -25.13
C LYS A 224 -26.13 7.44 -24.98
N ALA A 225 -25.17 7.18 -24.10
CA ALA A 225 -24.57 5.86 -23.89
C ALA A 225 -25.58 4.84 -23.34
N LEU A 226 -26.35 5.25 -22.32
CA LEU A 226 -27.43 4.45 -21.73
C LEU A 226 -28.48 4.04 -22.78
N LYS A 227 -28.89 4.96 -23.66
CA LYS A 227 -29.83 4.68 -24.76
C LYS A 227 -29.26 3.74 -25.82
N LYS A 228 -27.99 3.92 -26.20
CA LYS A 228 -27.30 3.09 -27.20
C LYS A 228 -26.96 1.68 -26.71
N ARG A 229 -27.03 1.41 -25.39
CA ARG A 229 -26.46 0.21 -24.75
C ARG A 229 -25.02 -0.02 -25.21
N VAL A 230 -24.19 1.03 -25.10
CA VAL A 230 -22.77 0.99 -25.49
C VAL A 230 -22.13 -0.23 -24.84
N LYS A 231 -21.68 -1.18 -25.67
CA LYS A 231 -20.89 -2.30 -25.19
C LYS A 231 -19.56 -1.78 -24.68
N LEU A 232 -18.99 -2.49 -23.71
CA LEU A 232 -17.59 -2.34 -23.35
C LEU A 232 -16.70 -2.40 -24.61
N PRO A 233 -15.54 -1.72 -24.66
CA PRO A 233 -14.53 -1.95 -25.66
C PRO A 233 -14.05 -3.41 -25.56
N ILE A 234 -14.66 -4.27 -26.37
CA ILE A 234 -14.25 -5.65 -26.60
C ILE A 234 -13.61 -5.64 -27.97
N GLU A 235 -12.35 -6.02 -28.06
CA GLU A 235 -11.58 -5.89 -29.29
C GLU A 235 -12.22 -6.65 -30.46
N ASP A 236 -12.26 -5.97 -31.59
CA ASP A 236 -12.78 -6.49 -32.84
C ASP A 236 -11.74 -7.46 -33.43
N LYS A 237 -11.78 -8.72 -32.97
CA LYS A 237 -10.88 -9.81 -33.38
C LYS A 237 -10.86 -10.10 -34.90
N SER A 238 -11.65 -9.40 -35.70
CA SER A 238 -11.53 -9.39 -37.16
C SER A 238 -10.37 -8.51 -37.69
N LYS A 239 -9.72 -7.71 -36.83
CA LYS A 239 -8.68 -6.72 -37.22
C LYS A 239 -7.27 -7.04 -36.75
N SER A 240 -7.08 -8.01 -35.87
CA SER A 240 -5.76 -8.45 -35.37
C SER A 240 -4.98 -9.22 -36.45
N LYS A 241 -4.53 -8.52 -37.49
CA LYS A 241 -3.29 -8.90 -38.17
C LYS A 241 -2.13 -8.70 -37.20
N LEU A 242 -1.07 -9.50 -37.34
CA LEU A 242 0.20 -9.21 -36.69
C LEU A 242 0.78 -7.91 -37.27
N ALA A 243 0.50 -6.79 -36.62
CA ALA A 243 1.42 -5.66 -36.54
C ALA A 243 2.43 -5.96 -35.42
N SER A 244 3.59 -5.28 -35.39
CA SER A 244 4.47 -5.41 -34.23
C SER A 244 3.80 -4.80 -32.99
N ASN A 245 3.85 -5.52 -31.86
CA ASN A 245 3.41 -4.99 -30.55
C ASN A 245 4.47 -4.07 -29.91
N GLU A 246 5.48 -3.67 -30.68
CA GLU A 246 6.54 -2.76 -30.26
C GLU A 246 5.94 -1.41 -29.83
N ALA A 247 5.84 -1.23 -28.52
CA ALA A 247 5.38 -0.01 -27.91
C ALA A 247 6.56 0.72 -27.24
N THR A 248 6.47 2.03 -27.13
CA THR A 248 7.41 2.83 -26.34
C THR A 248 6.63 3.96 -25.69
N ILE A 249 6.79 4.10 -24.38
CA ILE A 249 6.21 5.21 -23.63
C ILE A 249 7.29 5.95 -22.85
N SER A 250 7.11 7.27 -22.71
CA SER A 250 8.06 8.12 -21.98
C SER A 250 7.38 9.25 -21.23
N ASN A 251 8.08 9.75 -20.22
CA ASN A 251 7.79 11.03 -19.55
C ASN A 251 9.10 11.84 -19.40
N GLN A 252 9.16 12.76 -18.45
CA GLN A 252 10.33 13.62 -18.20
C GLN A 252 11.52 12.86 -17.56
N PHE A 253 11.27 11.71 -16.93
CA PHE A 253 12.22 10.97 -16.11
C PHE A 253 12.64 9.63 -16.70
N ILE A 254 11.69 8.92 -17.31
CA ILE A 254 11.84 7.51 -17.72
C ILE A 254 11.28 7.35 -19.13
N LYS A 255 11.92 6.49 -19.91
CA LYS A 255 11.36 5.88 -21.11
C LYS A 255 11.42 4.35 -20.96
N ILE A 256 10.36 3.64 -21.35
CA ILE A 256 10.35 2.18 -21.41
C ILE A 256 9.92 1.68 -22.79
N SER A 257 10.47 0.54 -23.19
CA SER A 257 10.26 -0.07 -24.50
C SER A 257 9.72 -1.50 -24.34
N PHE A 258 8.77 -1.86 -25.20
CA PHE A 258 8.15 -3.19 -25.29
C PHE A 258 8.52 -3.85 -26.61
N ASP A 259 8.68 -5.18 -26.61
CA ASP A 259 9.11 -5.96 -27.77
C ASP A 259 7.96 -6.35 -28.72
N GLU A 260 8.25 -7.11 -29.78
CA GLU A 260 7.23 -7.59 -30.72
C GLU A 260 6.18 -8.54 -30.07
N TYR A 261 6.51 -9.10 -28.90
CA TYR A 261 5.64 -9.95 -28.08
C TYR A 261 4.88 -9.16 -27.01
N GLY A 262 5.02 -7.82 -26.96
CA GLY A 262 4.34 -6.95 -26.01
C GLY A 262 4.91 -6.98 -24.59
N GLN A 263 6.12 -7.51 -24.41
CA GLN A 263 6.81 -7.61 -23.12
C GLN A 263 7.75 -6.43 -22.88
N LEU A 264 7.83 -5.96 -21.64
CA LEU A 264 8.80 -4.95 -21.22
C LEU A 264 10.20 -5.57 -21.27
N TYR A 265 11.13 -4.96 -22.00
CA TYR A 265 12.53 -5.45 -22.11
C TYR A 265 13.59 -4.39 -21.78
N GLN A 266 13.21 -3.11 -21.71
CA GLN A 266 14.15 -1.99 -21.57
C GLN A 266 13.55 -0.82 -20.78
N LEU A 267 14.38 -0.24 -19.92
CA LEU A 267 14.14 1.03 -19.24
C LEU A 267 15.34 1.95 -19.47
N GLN A 268 15.08 3.20 -19.85
CA GLN A 268 16.07 4.26 -20.00
C GLN A 268 15.83 5.36 -18.96
N ASP A 269 16.87 5.66 -18.17
CA ASP A 269 16.90 6.77 -17.21
C ASP A 269 17.20 8.07 -17.97
N LEU A 270 16.22 8.97 -18.09
CA LEU A 270 16.35 10.22 -18.83
C LEU A 270 16.96 11.36 -17.99
N GLN A 271 17.18 11.15 -16.70
CA GLN A 271 17.83 12.12 -15.80
C GLN A 271 19.33 11.90 -15.68
N SER A 272 19.82 10.69 -15.95
CA SER A 272 21.26 10.39 -15.92
C SER A 272 22.01 11.14 -17.02
N LEU A 273 23.27 11.52 -16.74
CA LEU A 273 24.11 12.32 -17.64
C LEU A 273 24.44 11.64 -18.97
N GLN A 274 24.30 10.32 -19.05
CA GLN A 274 24.55 9.52 -20.27
C GLN A 274 23.25 8.93 -20.86
N GLN A 275 22.10 9.20 -20.23
CA GLN A 275 20.80 8.58 -20.49
C GLN A 275 20.85 7.05 -20.47
N ASP A 276 21.33 6.50 -19.35
CA ASP A 276 21.66 5.09 -19.14
C ASP A 276 20.49 4.15 -19.50
N ILE A 277 20.83 3.04 -20.16
CA ILE A 277 19.86 2.04 -20.64
C ILE A 277 20.07 0.72 -19.89
N TYR A 278 18.98 0.17 -19.36
CA TYR A 278 18.96 -1.07 -18.58
C TYR A 278 18.00 -2.08 -19.21
N ASN A 279 18.44 -3.34 -19.32
CA ASN A 279 17.62 -4.45 -19.80
C ASN A 279 16.67 -4.93 -18.68
N ILE A 280 15.67 -4.12 -18.37
CA ILE A 280 14.66 -4.42 -17.35
C ILE A 280 13.48 -5.15 -17.97
N SER A 281 13.16 -6.34 -17.44
CA SER A 281 11.93 -7.06 -17.75
C SER A 281 11.02 -7.20 -16.54
N GLN A 282 9.74 -7.44 -16.82
CA GLN A 282 8.75 -7.84 -15.82
C GLN A 282 7.90 -9.00 -16.37
N SER A 283 8.01 -10.16 -15.73
CA SER A 283 7.22 -11.36 -16.04
C SER A 283 6.20 -11.66 -14.95
N PHE A 284 5.10 -12.30 -15.33
CA PHE A 284 4.20 -12.98 -14.38
C PHE A 284 4.48 -14.48 -14.45
N LEU A 285 4.77 -15.07 -13.30
CA LEU A 285 5.05 -16.49 -13.15
C LEU A 285 4.20 -17.06 -12.01
N TRP A 286 4.21 -18.37 -11.83
CA TRP A 286 3.54 -19.02 -10.71
C TRP A 286 4.33 -20.23 -10.22
N TYR A 287 4.30 -20.47 -8.90
CA TYR A 287 4.71 -21.73 -8.32
C TYR A 287 3.50 -22.66 -8.19
N GLN A 288 3.69 -23.94 -8.48
CA GLN A 288 2.76 -24.97 -8.02
C GLN A 288 2.96 -25.19 -6.53
N GLY A 289 1.92 -24.95 -5.74
CA GLY A 289 1.95 -25.25 -4.31
C GLY A 289 2.01 -26.76 -4.03
N ALA A 290 2.75 -27.13 -2.98
CA ALA A 290 2.84 -28.49 -2.48
C ALA A 290 1.48 -29.01 -2.01
N ASP A 291 1.21 -30.28 -2.29
CA ASP A 291 0.01 -30.99 -1.85
C ASP A 291 0.22 -31.70 -0.49
N ASN A 292 -0.82 -32.38 -0.01
CA ASN A 292 -0.77 -33.14 1.23
C ASN A 292 -0.09 -34.52 1.14
N ILE A 293 0.46 -34.91 -0.03
CA ILE A 293 1.20 -36.17 -0.19
C ILE A 293 2.61 -36.03 0.41
N LEU A 294 3.21 -34.84 0.30
CA LEU A 294 4.58 -34.54 0.77
C LEU A 294 4.63 -34.06 2.24
N GLN A 295 3.76 -34.61 3.09
CA GLN A 295 3.55 -34.31 4.53
C GLN A 295 3.07 -32.89 4.86
N GLN A 296 3.64 -31.84 4.27
CA GLN A 296 3.25 -30.44 4.47
C GLN A 296 2.74 -29.85 3.15
N ALA A 297 1.48 -29.41 3.13
CA ALA A 297 0.92 -28.70 1.99
C ALA A 297 1.22 -27.18 2.06
N SER A 298 1.12 -26.51 0.91
CA SER A 298 0.99 -25.04 0.84
C SER A 298 -0.47 -24.67 1.14
N GLY A 299 -0.70 -23.63 1.95
CA GLY A 299 -2.05 -23.29 2.44
C GLY A 299 -2.16 -21.88 3.01
N ALA A 300 -3.10 -21.63 3.92
CA ALA A 300 -3.41 -20.28 4.39
C ALA A 300 -2.21 -19.56 5.04
N TYR A 301 -1.35 -20.30 5.75
CA TYR A 301 -0.19 -19.81 6.48
C TYR A 301 1.12 -20.08 5.76
N VAL A 302 1.33 -21.33 5.37
CA VAL A 302 2.56 -21.83 4.73
C VAL A 302 2.56 -21.51 3.24
N PHE A 303 3.70 -21.00 2.76
CA PHE A 303 4.06 -21.01 1.34
C PHE A 303 5.08 -22.13 1.15
N ARG A 304 4.75 -23.09 0.29
CA ARG A 304 5.62 -24.22 -0.03
C ARG A 304 5.44 -24.60 -1.50
N PRO A 305 6.30 -24.13 -2.41
CA PRO A 305 6.37 -24.67 -3.77
C PRO A 305 6.62 -26.18 -3.78
N GLN A 306 6.25 -26.86 -4.86
CA GLN A 306 6.64 -28.24 -5.09
C GLN A 306 8.18 -28.38 -5.09
N PRO A 307 8.77 -29.29 -4.29
CA PRO A 307 10.22 -29.40 -4.16
C PRO A 307 10.94 -29.66 -5.50
N ASN A 308 12.07 -28.99 -5.73
CA ASN A 308 12.87 -29.02 -6.97
C ASN A 308 12.16 -28.42 -8.21
N THR A 309 11.11 -27.63 -8.05
CA THR A 309 10.51 -26.83 -9.13
C THR A 309 11.04 -25.39 -9.15
N THR A 310 10.79 -24.69 -10.25
CA THR A 310 10.97 -23.24 -10.40
C THR A 310 9.63 -22.61 -10.80
N ALA A 311 9.50 -21.27 -10.72
CA ALA A 311 8.27 -20.61 -11.14
C ALA A 311 8.08 -20.73 -12.66
N GLU A 312 6.92 -21.23 -13.09
CA GLU A 312 6.55 -21.34 -14.51
C GLU A 312 6.00 -20.00 -15.04
N GLU A 313 6.39 -19.59 -16.25
CA GLU A 313 5.80 -18.39 -16.87
C GLU A 313 4.32 -18.60 -17.21
N ILE A 314 3.53 -17.54 -17.07
CA ILE A 314 2.10 -17.52 -17.45
C ILE A 314 1.93 -17.28 -18.96
N LEU A 315 3.04 -17.03 -19.67
CA LEU A 315 3.11 -16.89 -21.13
C LEU A 315 3.39 -18.24 -21.79
N ILE A 316 2.53 -18.61 -22.75
CA ILE A 316 2.91 -19.61 -23.76
C ILE A 316 3.75 -18.86 -24.80
N GLU A 317 5.03 -19.22 -24.93
CA GLU A 317 6.10 -18.61 -25.75
C GLU A 317 5.75 -18.22 -27.20
N ARG A 318 4.61 -18.67 -27.72
CA ARG A 318 4.20 -18.56 -29.13
C ARG A 318 2.97 -17.67 -29.37
N ILE A 319 2.39 -17.09 -28.32
CA ILE A 319 1.14 -16.30 -28.41
C ILE A 319 1.37 -14.84 -27.98
N GLY A 320 2.34 -14.58 -27.10
CA GLY A 320 2.70 -13.23 -26.64
C GLY A 320 1.61 -12.51 -25.85
N VAL A 321 1.82 -11.21 -25.64
CA VAL A 321 0.90 -10.28 -24.97
C VAL A 321 0.21 -9.41 -26.03
N GLU A 322 -1.11 -9.39 -26.04
CA GLU A 322 -1.89 -8.44 -26.87
C GLU A 322 -1.81 -7.06 -26.19
N THR A 323 -1.39 -6.02 -26.94
CA THR A 323 -1.13 -4.69 -26.37
C THR A 323 -2.00 -3.60 -26.97
N HIS A 324 -2.40 -2.63 -26.14
CA HIS A 324 -3.11 -1.43 -26.56
C HIS A 324 -2.45 -0.18 -25.97
N LEU A 325 -1.86 0.64 -26.84
CA LEU A 325 -1.15 1.88 -26.50
C LEU A 325 -2.13 3.04 -26.30
N VAL A 326 -2.01 3.76 -25.19
CA VAL A 326 -2.76 4.97 -24.86
C VAL A 326 -1.75 6.10 -24.57
N GLN A 327 -1.77 7.17 -25.36
CA GLN A 327 -0.88 8.32 -25.19
C GLN A 327 -1.69 9.63 -25.13
N ASN A 328 -1.40 10.48 -24.15
CA ASN A 328 -2.07 11.77 -23.95
C ASN A 328 -1.21 12.72 -23.07
N ASP A 329 -1.65 13.97 -22.93
CA ASP A 329 -0.91 15.04 -22.23
C ASP A 329 -0.87 14.90 -20.68
N LEU A 330 -1.43 13.83 -20.13
CA LEU A 330 -1.47 13.57 -18.67
C LEU A 330 -0.71 12.29 -18.29
N PHE A 331 -0.72 11.27 -19.17
CA PHE A 331 0.04 10.04 -19.02
C PHE A 331 0.23 9.31 -20.36
N GLN A 332 1.17 8.36 -20.37
CA GLN A 332 1.26 7.33 -21.41
C GLN A 332 1.11 5.95 -20.75
N GLU A 333 0.44 5.02 -21.41
CA GLU A 333 0.09 3.70 -20.89
C GLU A 333 0.16 2.64 -21.99
N VAL A 334 0.72 1.47 -21.67
CA VAL A 334 0.56 0.24 -22.44
C VAL A 334 -0.35 -0.68 -21.64
N GLN A 335 -1.53 -0.98 -22.21
CA GLN A 335 -2.42 -2.01 -21.70
C GLN A 335 -1.96 -3.36 -22.26
N GLN A 336 -1.87 -4.37 -21.40
CA GLN A 336 -1.33 -5.70 -21.68
C GLN A 336 -2.38 -6.77 -21.34
N THR A 337 -2.67 -7.63 -22.32
CA THR A 337 -3.62 -8.73 -22.24
C THR A 337 -2.85 -10.04 -22.46
N PHE A 338 -2.68 -10.84 -21.40
CA PHE A 338 -1.84 -12.04 -21.43
C PHE A 338 -2.61 -13.20 -22.07
N ASN A 339 -2.17 -13.68 -23.24
CA ASN A 339 -2.95 -14.55 -24.10
C ASN A 339 -2.91 -16.05 -23.74
N PHE A 340 -3.16 -16.37 -22.47
CA PHE A 340 -3.57 -17.72 -22.10
C PHE A 340 -5.04 -17.95 -22.50
N LEU A 341 -5.43 -19.20 -22.73
CA LEU A 341 -6.83 -19.61 -22.87
C LEU A 341 -7.15 -20.64 -21.78
N PRO A 342 -7.85 -20.27 -20.69
CA PRO A 342 -8.51 -18.98 -20.42
C PRO A 342 -7.57 -17.82 -20.05
N ASN A 343 -7.84 -16.58 -20.49
CA ASN A 343 -7.12 -15.42 -19.92
C ASN A 343 -7.53 -15.22 -18.45
N TRP A 344 -6.55 -15.03 -17.58
CA TRP A 344 -6.70 -14.65 -16.17
C TRP A 344 -5.67 -13.61 -15.70
N VAL A 345 -4.99 -12.89 -16.61
CA VAL A 345 -4.09 -11.77 -16.28
C VAL A 345 -4.22 -10.62 -17.30
N THR A 346 -4.38 -9.40 -16.79
CA THR A 346 -4.23 -8.16 -17.57
C THR A 346 -3.53 -7.09 -16.74
N GLN A 347 -2.75 -6.22 -17.38
CA GLN A 347 -1.99 -5.15 -16.71
C GLN A 347 -2.04 -3.83 -17.48
N SER A 348 -2.12 -2.70 -16.78
CA SER A 348 -1.76 -1.39 -17.33
C SER A 348 -0.37 -0.99 -16.82
N VAL A 349 0.60 -0.83 -17.72
CA VAL A 349 1.91 -0.24 -17.41
C VAL A 349 1.89 1.23 -17.79
N ARG A 350 2.05 2.14 -16.83
CA ARG A 350 1.78 3.58 -17.01
C ARG A 350 2.91 4.48 -16.52
N LEU A 351 3.28 5.45 -17.35
CA LEU A 351 4.09 6.61 -17.00
C LEU A 351 3.18 7.83 -16.87
N TYR A 352 3.05 8.36 -15.66
CA TYR A 352 2.39 9.65 -15.42
C TYR A 352 3.33 10.80 -15.76
N ASN A 353 2.81 11.91 -16.29
CA ASN A 353 3.61 13.13 -16.39
C ASN A 353 4.02 13.64 -15.00
N ASN A 354 5.26 14.12 -14.90
CA ASN A 354 5.88 14.64 -13.67
C ASN A 354 6.02 13.64 -12.51
N LYS A 355 6.10 12.32 -12.78
CA LYS A 355 6.36 11.28 -11.75
C LYS A 355 7.57 10.41 -12.12
N PRO A 356 8.55 10.17 -11.21
CA PRO A 356 9.79 9.44 -11.51
C PRO A 356 9.65 7.91 -11.33
N TYR A 357 8.53 7.33 -11.77
CA TYR A 357 8.24 5.90 -11.57
C TYR A 357 7.31 5.34 -12.65
N VAL A 358 7.33 4.01 -12.79
CA VAL A 358 6.40 3.24 -13.63
C VAL A 358 5.32 2.62 -12.73
N GLU A 359 4.04 2.87 -12.97
CA GLU A 359 2.94 2.14 -12.32
C GLU A 359 2.59 0.87 -13.09
N PHE A 360 2.42 -0.23 -12.37
CA PHE A 360 1.93 -1.52 -12.87
C PHE A 360 0.57 -1.84 -12.19
N GLU A 361 -0.56 -1.47 -12.81
CA GLU A 361 -1.90 -1.84 -12.31
C GLU A 361 -2.32 -3.20 -12.88
N TYR A 362 -2.13 -4.27 -12.09
CA TYR A 362 -2.41 -5.63 -12.49
C TYR A 362 -3.78 -6.12 -12.01
N THR A 363 -4.45 -6.95 -12.82
CA THR A 363 -5.67 -7.69 -12.47
C THR A 363 -5.44 -9.16 -12.73
N ILE A 364 -5.65 -10.01 -11.72
CA ILE A 364 -5.28 -11.44 -11.75
C ILE A 364 -6.46 -12.28 -11.25
N GLY A 365 -6.78 -13.33 -12.00
CA GLY A 365 -7.81 -14.33 -11.71
C GLY A 365 -8.95 -14.38 -12.75
N PRO A 366 -9.92 -15.28 -12.60
CA PRO A 366 -10.02 -16.27 -11.52
C PRO A 366 -8.98 -17.36 -11.76
N LEU A 367 -8.15 -17.64 -10.75
CA LEU A 367 -7.05 -18.61 -10.90
C LEU A 367 -7.60 -20.00 -11.27
N PRO A 368 -6.87 -20.78 -12.10
CA PRO A 368 -7.39 -22.03 -12.67
C PRO A 368 -7.94 -23.01 -11.63
N PHE A 369 -8.88 -23.85 -12.07
CA PHE A 369 -9.43 -24.95 -11.27
C PHE A 369 -9.81 -26.10 -12.19
N ASN A 370 -9.34 -27.29 -11.85
CA ASN A 370 -9.67 -28.53 -12.53
C ASN A 370 -10.01 -29.57 -11.45
N ILE A 371 -11.27 -30.00 -11.38
CA ILE A 371 -11.70 -30.98 -10.36
C ILE A 371 -11.02 -32.35 -10.53
N SER A 372 -10.48 -32.64 -11.71
CA SER A 372 -9.72 -33.87 -11.99
C SER A 372 -8.22 -33.75 -11.68
N ASN A 373 -7.71 -32.54 -11.38
CA ASN A 373 -6.32 -32.31 -10.98
C ASN A 373 -6.20 -30.97 -10.22
N LEU A 374 -6.14 -31.04 -8.88
CA LEU A 374 -6.15 -29.88 -7.98
C LEU A 374 -4.75 -29.29 -7.81
N ILE A 375 -4.30 -28.53 -8.82
CA ILE A 375 -3.03 -27.79 -8.80
C ILE A 375 -3.22 -26.47 -8.02
N SER A 376 -2.59 -26.33 -6.86
CA SER A 376 -2.49 -25.03 -6.15
C SER A 376 -1.66 -24.04 -6.96
N HIS A 377 -2.12 -22.80 -7.15
CA HIS A 377 -1.44 -21.77 -7.96
C HIS A 377 -1.01 -20.57 -7.13
N GLU A 378 0.30 -20.31 -7.09
CA GLU A 378 0.91 -19.28 -6.25
C GLU A 378 1.63 -18.26 -7.15
N VAL A 379 0.92 -17.21 -7.54
CA VAL A 379 1.28 -16.29 -8.63
C VAL A 379 2.19 -15.17 -8.14
N ILE A 380 3.35 -15.04 -8.77
CA ILE A 380 4.33 -13.98 -8.55
C ILE A 380 4.36 -12.98 -9.71
N THR A 381 4.83 -11.77 -9.44
CA THR A 381 5.45 -10.91 -10.45
C THR A 381 6.93 -10.79 -10.13
N ARG A 382 7.77 -10.90 -11.15
CA ARG A 382 9.23 -10.82 -11.05
C ARG A 382 9.73 -9.66 -11.91
N TYR A 383 10.56 -8.81 -11.30
CA TYR A 383 11.27 -7.72 -11.96
C TYR A 383 12.76 -8.09 -12.04
N THR A 384 13.32 -8.09 -13.24
CA THR A 384 14.71 -8.51 -13.48
C THR A 384 15.47 -7.38 -14.16
N VAL A 385 16.61 -6.98 -13.59
CA VAL A 385 17.60 -6.11 -14.25
C VAL A 385 18.69 -7.00 -14.83
N ASN A 386 18.60 -7.30 -16.12
CA ASN A 386 19.60 -8.12 -16.79
C ASN A 386 20.87 -7.30 -17.07
N SER A 387 22.03 -7.94 -16.91
CA SER A 387 23.33 -7.35 -17.27
C SER A 387 23.41 -7.03 -18.77
N LEU A 388 23.96 -5.86 -19.12
CA LEU A 388 24.11 -5.38 -20.49
C LEU A 388 25.45 -4.65 -20.63
N ASN A 389 26.24 -4.97 -21.66
CA ASN A 389 27.43 -4.22 -22.08
C ASN A 389 28.34 -3.80 -20.90
N ASP A 390 28.90 -4.79 -20.21
CA ASP A 390 29.75 -4.68 -19.00
C ASP A 390 29.08 -4.09 -17.73
N ILE A 391 27.85 -3.58 -17.82
CA ILE A 391 27.04 -3.24 -16.64
C ILE A 391 26.44 -4.53 -16.09
N SER A 392 26.99 -5.01 -14.97
CA SER A 392 26.39 -6.08 -14.17
C SER A 392 25.61 -5.50 -13.00
N PHE A 393 24.31 -5.84 -12.90
CA PHE A 393 23.50 -5.51 -11.73
C PHE A 393 23.61 -6.67 -10.73
N THR A 394 24.55 -6.56 -9.80
CA THR A 394 24.89 -7.61 -8.83
C THR A 394 24.59 -7.13 -7.42
N ASN A 395 24.06 -8.00 -6.56
CA ASN A 395 23.68 -7.68 -5.19
C ASN A 395 24.16 -8.73 -4.16
N ASN A 396 24.85 -9.79 -4.58
CA ASN A 396 25.34 -10.91 -3.77
C ASN A 396 24.26 -11.47 -2.81
N GLY A 397 23.04 -11.65 -3.33
CA GLY A 397 21.89 -12.08 -2.54
C GLY A 397 21.41 -11.10 -1.46
N MET A 398 21.98 -9.90 -1.35
CA MET A 398 21.49 -8.87 -0.43
C MET A 398 20.31 -8.11 -1.03
N PHE A 399 19.28 -7.88 -0.24
CA PHE A 399 18.15 -7.01 -0.56
C PHE A 399 17.63 -6.34 0.73
N THR A 400 16.57 -5.55 0.64
CA THR A 400 16.02 -4.84 1.81
C THR A 400 14.50 -4.76 1.73
N THR A 401 13.79 -5.13 2.81
CA THR A 401 12.33 -4.96 2.93
C THR A 401 11.98 -4.00 4.06
N ASP A 402 10.76 -3.47 4.06
CA ASP A 402 10.25 -2.70 5.20
C ASP A 402 9.63 -3.57 6.29
N ALA A 403 9.90 -3.21 7.55
CA ALA A 403 9.11 -3.67 8.68
C ALA A 403 7.95 -2.69 8.94
N ASN A 404 6.71 -3.12 8.66
CA ASN A 404 5.47 -2.40 8.98
C ASN A 404 5.38 -0.96 8.42
N GLY A 405 5.92 -0.71 7.21
CA GLY A 405 6.00 0.63 6.62
C GLY A 405 7.20 1.48 7.10
N ARG A 406 7.92 1.00 8.13
CA ARG A 406 8.88 1.78 8.93
C ARG A 406 10.33 1.38 8.66
N GLN A 407 10.98 0.61 9.54
CA GLN A 407 12.41 0.30 9.46
C GLN A 407 12.76 -0.41 8.14
N TYR A 408 13.94 -0.13 7.58
CA TYR A 408 14.50 -0.93 6.50
C TYR A 408 15.32 -2.07 7.10
N ILE A 409 14.88 -3.32 6.89
CA ILE A 409 15.59 -4.51 7.34
C ILE A 409 16.36 -5.09 6.16
N LYS A 410 17.69 -5.16 6.28
CA LYS A 410 18.55 -5.84 5.31
C LYS A 410 18.31 -7.34 5.39
N ARG A 411 18.15 -7.96 4.22
CA ARG A 411 18.00 -9.40 4.02
C ARG A 411 19.20 -9.90 3.22
N THR A 412 19.60 -11.14 3.47
CA THR A 412 20.61 -11.86 2.69
C THR A 412 20.01 -13.22 2.34
N ARG A 413 20.02 -13.57 1.05
CA ARG A 413 19.58 -14.88 0.56
C ARG A 413 20.39 -16.00 1.23
N ASP A 414 19.71 -17.08 1.58
CA ASP A 414 20.28 -18.30 2.17
C ASP A 414 21.07 -18.07 3.48
N PHE A 415 20.64 -17.12 4.32
CA PHE A 415 21.39 -16.70 5.50
C PHE A 415 20.50 -16.27 6.69
N ALA A 416 20.95 -16.63 7.90
CA ALA A 416 20.50 -16.07 9.16
C ALA A 416 21.71 -15.68 10.03
N SER A 417 21.58 -14.58 10.79
CA SER A 417 22.67 -14.06 11.65
C SER A 417 22.73 -14.71 13.03
N ASP A 418 21.58 -15.15 13.55
CA ASP A 418 21.41 -15.47 14.97
C ASP A 418 21.17 -16.97 15.23
N TYR A 419 21.15 -17.80 14.19
CA TYR A 419 20.98 -19.26 14.26
C TYR A 419 21.61 -19.94 13.04
N THR A 420 21.88 -21.25 13.13
CA THR A 420 22.32 -22.06 11.99
C THR A 420 21.22 -22.10 10.94
N TYR A 421 21.42 -21.41 9.82
CA TYR A 421 20.48 -21.43 8.69
C TYR A 421 20.38 -22.82 8.07
N ASP A 422 19.15 -23.22 7.73
CA ASP A 422 18.82 -24.48 7.06
C ASP A 422 18.11 -24.15 5.74
N ASN A 423 18.58 -24.71 4.62
CA ASN A 423 18.11 -24.38 3.27
C ASN A 423 17.23 -25.48 2.65
N SER A 424 16.39 -26.08 3.48
CA SER A 424 15.39 -27.08 3.14
C SER A 424 14.36 -26.59 2.11
N GLU A 425 13.91 -25.34 2.22
CA GLU A 425 12.90 -24.71 1.36
C GLU A 425 13.45 -23.40 0.75
N PRO A 426 14.44 -23.46 -0.17
CA PRO A 426 15.24 -22.31 -0.62
C PRO A 426 14.46 -21.22 -1.37
N ILE A 427 13.20 -21.47 -1.71
CA ILE A 427 12.28 -20.44 -2.18
C ILE A 427 11.58 -19.79 -0.98
N ALA A 428 10.83 -20.56 -0.20
CA ALA A 428 9.94 -20.04 0.84
C ALA A 428 10.68 -19.40 2.03
N SER A 429 11.91 -19.83 2.34
CA SER A 429 12.79 -19.26 3.36
C SER A 429 13.35 -17.88 3.00
N ASN A 430 13.41 -17.55 1.71
CA ASN A 430 13.93 -16.29 1.20
C ASN A 430 12.83 -15.23 0.96
N TYR A 431 11.60 -15.54 1.34
CA TYR A 431 10.45 -14.63 1.26
C TYR A 431 10.20 -13.92 2.59
N TYR A 432 10.08 -12.60 2.52
CA TYR A 432 9.90 -11.70 3.66
C TYR A 432 8.61 -10.88 3.52
N PRO A 433 8.07 -10.34 4.63
CA PRO A 433 6.96 -9.42 4.53
C PRO A 433 7.45 -8.10 3.90
N ILE A 434 6.66 -7.61 2.95
CA ILE A 434 6.75 -6.29 2.35
C ILE A 434 5.43 -5.61 2.70
N ASN A 435 5.42 -4.61 3.59
CA ASN A 435 4.20 -3.86 3.87
C ASN A 435 4.01 -2.68 2.91
N THR A 436 5.11 -2.13 2.38
CA THR A 436 5.10 -0.98 1.46
C THR A 436 6.21 -0.98 0.40
N ARG A 437 7.37 -1.61 0.62
CA ARG A 437 8.53 -1.52 -0.29
C ARG A 437 9.56 -2.65 -0.18
N ILE A 438 10.15 -3.02 -1.31
CA ILE A 438 11.37 -3.83 -1.40
C ILE A 438 12.40 -3.11 -2.28
N ILE A 439 13.68 -3.20 -1.90
CA ILE A 439 14.80 -2.54 -2.57
C ILE A 439 15.90 -3.56 -2.91
N LEU A 440 16.33 -3.56 -4.16
CA LEU A 440 17.54 -4.21 -4.64
C LEU A 440 18.57 -3.13 -4.97
N THR A 441 19.79 -3.28 -4.47
CA THR A 441 20.83 -2.26 -4.62
C THR A 441 22.08 -2.89 -5.22
N ASP A 442 22.55 -2.32 -6.33
CA ASP A 442 23.78 -2.76 -6.99
C ASP A 442 25.00 -2.56 -6.07
N GLU A 443 25.86 -3.58 -6.03
CA GLU A 443 27.14 -3.59 -5.31
C GLU A 443 28.15 -2.60 -5.88
N ASN A 444 28.17 -2.42 -7.22
CA ASN A 444 29.02 -1.45 -7.92
C ASN A 444 28.59 0.01 -7.62
N LYS A 445 27.50 0.17 -6.87
CA LYS A 445 26.99 1.37 -6.20
C LYS A 445 26.25 2.37 -7.09
N ILE A 446 26.01 2.05 -8.36
CA ILE A 446 25.50 3.04 -9.31
C ILE A 446 23.99 3.24 -9.11
N LYS A 447 23.18 2.18 -9.21
CA LYS A 447 21.71 2.26 -9.13
C LYS A 447 21.12 1.43 -7.98
N SER A 448 19.81 1.58 -7.79
CA SER A 448 18.97 0.67 -7.02
C SER A 448 17.59 0.59 -7.65
N LEU A 449 17.02 -0.61 -7.66
CA LEU A 449 15.67 -0.91 -8.08
C LEU A 449 14.78 -0.93 -6.83
N VAL A 450 13.73 -0.12 -6.81
CA VAL A 450 12.72 -0.11 -5.76
C VAL A 450 11.39 -0.56 -6.35
N VAL A 451 10.70 -1.48 -5.67
CA VAL A 451 9.29 -1.78 -5.92
C VAL A 451 8.48 -1.36 -4.70
N LEU A 452 7.52 -0.46 -4.89
CA LEU A 452 6.52 -0.08 -3.88
C LEU A 452 5.24 -0.89 -4.09
N THR A 453 4.52 -1.26 -3.03
CA THR A 453 3.31 -2.10 -3.07
C THR A 453 2.05 -1.37 -2.57
N ASP A 454 0.88 -1.66 -3.16
CA ASP A 454 -0.41 -1.06 -2.71
C ASP A 454 -1.12 -1.84 -1.59
N ARG A 455 -0.43 -2.81 -1.00
CA ARG A 455 -0.83 -3.65 0.14
C ARG A 455 0.38 -4.40 0.70
N SER A 456 0.17 -5.13 1.80
CA SER A 456 1.19 -6.07 2.30
C SER A 456 1.21 -7.37 1.49
N GLN A 457 2.41 -7.85 1.14
CA GLN A 457 2.69 -9.00 0.27
C GLN A 457 3.95 -9.74 0.74
N ALA A 458 4.14 -10.98 0.28
CA ALA A 458 5.38 -11.73 0.39
C ALA A 458 6.33 -11.34 -0.76
N GLY A 459 7.64 -11.21 -0.52
CA GLY A 459 8.62 -11.09 -1.62
C GLY A 459 10.08 -11.23 -1.20
N GLY A 460 10.97 -11.36 -2.17
CA GLY A 460 12.40 -11.66 -1.98
C GLY A 460 13.26 -11.46 -3.23
N SER A 461 14.50 -11.95 -3.17
CA SER A 461 15.50 -11.90 -4.26
C SER A 461 16.19 -13.26 -4.38
N LEU A 462 15.64 -14.17 -5.18
CA LEU A 462 16.15 -15.55 -5.31
C LEU A 462 17.41 -15.64 -6.19
N GLU A 463 17.54 -14.74 -7.15
CA GLU A 463 18.74 -14.60 -7.99
C GLU A 463 19.22 -13.14 -7.97
N ASP A 464 20.45 -12.91 -8.42
CA ASP A 464 21.01 -11.57 -8.48
C ASP A 464 20.40 -10.75 -9.63
N GLY A 465 20.22 -9.45 -9.41
CA GLY A 465 19.48 -8.58 -10.32
C GLY A 465 17.95 -8.77 -10.31
N GLN A 466 17.42 -9.68 -9.49
CA GLN A 466 15.99 -10.02 -9.45
C GLN A 466 15.30 -9.63 -8.14
N LEU A 467 14.07 -9.13 -8.27
CA LEU A 467 13.08 -9.03 -7.20
C LEU A 467 11.80 -9.76 -7.60
N GLU A 468 11.24 -10.55 -6.71
CA GLU A 468 9.92 -11.16 -6.91
C GLU A 468 8.98 -10.94 -5.73
N ILE A 469 7.70 -10.81 -6.06
CA ILE A 469 6.62 -10.51 -5.11
C ILE A 469 5.43 -11.41 -5.42
N LEU A 470 4.96 -12.15 -4.42
CA LEU A 470 3.79 -13.01 -4.49
C LEU A 470 2.53 -12.14 -4.48
N VAL A 471 1.79 -12.13 -5.60
CA VAL A 471 0.66 -11.20 -5.84
C VAL A 471 -0.70 -11.85 -5.61
N HIS A 472 -0.85 -13.15 -5.89
CA HIS A 472 -2.09 -13.88 -5.64
C HIS A 472 -1.81 -15.36 -5.33
N ARG A 473 -2.70 -16.02 -4.59
CA ARG A 473 -2.61 -17.45 -4.25
C ARG A 473 -3.98 -18.09 -4.33
N ARG A 474 -4.05 -19.35 -4.75
CA ARG A 474 -5.23 -20.20 -4.63
C ARG A 474 -4.80 -21.64 -4.40
N ASP A 475 -4.94 -22.08 -3.17
CA ASP A 475 -4.47 -23.39 -2.70
C ASP A 475 -5.66 -24.30 -2.45
N PHE A 476 -5.54 -25.58 -2.81
CA PHE A 476 -6.63 -26.56 -2.74
C PHE A 476 -6.51 -27.55 -1.57
N PHE A 477 -5.51 -27.34 -0.71
CA PHE A 477 -5.26 -28.13 0.49
C PHE A 477 -5.19 -27.19 1.71
N ASP A 478 -5.54 -27.71 2.88
CA ASP A 478 -5.26 -27.07 4.17
C ASP A 478 -3.81 -27.41 4.59
N ASP A 479 -3.12 -26.50 5.28
CA ASP A 479 -1.73 -26.66 5.69
C ASP A 479 -1.54 -27.20 7.12
N GLY A 480 -2.63 -27.58 7.81
CA GLY A 480 -2.59 -28.31 9.08
C GLY A 480 -2.49 -27.44 10.34
N PHE A 481 -2.57 -26.11 10.21
CA PHE A 481 -2.40 -25.17 11.32
C PHE A 481 -3.72 -24.65 11.92
N GLY A 482 -4.80 -25.43 11.79
CA GLY A 482 -6.03 -25.25 12.57
C GLY A 482 -7.02 -24.20 12.03
N VAL A 483 -6.91 -23.82 10.76
CA VAL A 483 -7.98 -23.12 10.04
C VAL A 483 -8.98 -24.10 9.40
N ASP A 484 -8.55 -25.34 9.16
CA ASP A 484 -9.32 -26.46 8.58
C ASP A 484 -10.00 -26.11 7.23
N GLU A 485 -9.44 -25.14 6.49
CA GLU A 485 -9.96 -24.62 5.22
C GLU A 485 -8.82 -24.32 4.22
N PRO A 486 -8.88 -24.87 2.99
CA PRO A 486 -7.92 -24.53 1.93
C PRO A 486 -8.06 -23.05 1.51
N LEU A 487 -7.00 -22.42 1.02
CA LEU A 487 -7.01 -21.02 0.55
C LEU A 487 -7.70 -20.86 -0.83
N ASN A 488 -8.95 -21.28 -0.90
CA ASN A 488 -9.78 -21.36 -2.09
C ASN A 488 -10.83 -20.23 -2.11
N GLU A 489 -10.38 -18.97 -2.02
CA GLU A 489 -11.29 -17.81 -2.01
C GLU A 489 -12.14 -17.77 -3.28
N LEU A 490 -13.46 -17.58 -3.12
CA LEU A 490 -14.42 -17.55 -4.24
C LEU A 490 -15.02 -16.15 -4.48
N GLY A 491 -15.32 -15.87 -5.74
CA GLY A 491 -16.05 -14.70 -6.20
C GLY A 491 -17.56 -14.81 -6.08
N ARG A 492 -18.26 -13.71 -6.39
CA ARG A 492 -19.74 -13.64 -6.45
C ARG A 492 -20.37 -14.55 -7.50
N ASP A 493 -19.58 -15.14 -8.39
CA ASP A 493 -19.97 -16.08 -9.43
C ASP A 493 -19.47 -17.52 -9.16
N ASN A 494 -19.00 -17.79 -7.94
CA ASN A 494 -18.43 -19.06 -7.46
C ASN A 494 -17.19 -19.56 -8.24
N ARG A 495 -16.53 -18.70 -9.05
CA ARG A 495 -15.16 -18.94 -9.53
C ARG A 495 -14.14 -18.53 -8.47
N GLY A 496 -12.86 -18.87 -8.65
CA GLY A 496 -11.79 -18.39 -7.76
C GLY A 496 -11.69 -16.87 -7.76
N LEU A 497 -11.24 -16.27 -6.66
CA LEU A 497 -11.25 -14.82 -6.50
C LEU A 497 -10.36 -14.12 -7.55
N VAL A 498 -10.88 -13.04 -8.14
CA VAL A 498 -10.13 -12.08 -8.96
C VAL A 498 -9.73 -10.88 -8.13
N ILE A 499 -8.45 -10.51 -8.18
CA ILE A 499 -7.91 -9.34 -7.49
C ILE A 499 -7.45 -8.26 -8.48
N ARG A 500 -7.31 -7.03 -7.97
CA ARG A 500 -6.58 -5.94 -8.62
C ARG A 500 -5.61 -5.31 -7.63
N GLY A 501 -4.35 -5.17 -8.03
CA GLY A 501 -3.27 -4.55 -7.25
C GLY A 501 -2.45 -3.58 -8.07
N ARG A 502 -1.54 -2.87 -7.40
CA ARG A 502 -0.60 -1.94 -8.04
C ARG A 502 0.78 -2.10 -7.41
N HIS A 503 1.79 -2.08 -8.25
CA HIS A 503 3.17 -1.82 -7.85
C HIS A 503 3.68 -0.55 -8.54
N TRP A 504 4.70 0.09 -7.95
CA TRP A 504 5.42 1.19 -8.58
C TRP A 504 6.91 0.91 -8.60
N LEU A 505 7.48 0.88 -9.80
CA LEU A 505 8.89 0.62 -10.05
C LEU A 505 9.65 1.94 -10.17
N ILE A 506 10.70 2.10 -9.36
CA ILE A 506 11.65 3.21 -9.45
C ILE A 506 13.03 2.60 -9.72
N LEU A 507 13.72 3.08 -10.75
CA LEU A 507 15.16 2.93 -10.89
C LEU A 507 15.79 4.29 -10.62
N THR A 508 16.73 4.37 -9.68
CA THR A 508 17.39 5.62 -9.32
C THR A 508 18.77 5.36 -8.72
N ASP A 509 19.53 6.42 -8.46
CA ASP A 509 20.86 6.33 -7.86
C ASP A 509 20.78 5.81 -6.42
N LYS A 510 21.78 5.01 -6.01
CA LYS A 510 21.84 4.36 -4.69
C LYS A 510 21.64 5.31 -3.50
N GLY A 511 22.10 6.56 -3.61
CA GLY A 511 21.95 7.58 -2.57
C GLY A 511 20.55 8.18 -2.46
N ASN A 512 19.70 8.04 -3.49
CA ASN A 512 18.35 8.63 -3.55
C ASN A 512 17.24 7.57 -3.38
N ALA A 513 17.56 6.29 -3.53
CA ALA A 513 16.58 5.19 -3.52
C ALA A 513 15.75 5.12 -2.25
N THR A 514 16.37 5.26 -1.07
CA THR A 514 15.67 5.30 0.22
C THR A 514 14.75 6.52 0.31
N LYS A 515 15.23 7.70 -0.07
CA LYS A 515 14.46 8.96 -0.08
C LYS A 515 13.25 8.89 -1.01
N MET A 516 13.43 8.51 -2.27
CA MET A 516 12.34 8.35 -3.22
C MET A 516 11.33 7.32 -2.72
N ALA A 517 11.78 6.19 -2.21
CA ALA A 517 10.90 5.19 -1.62
C ALA A 517 10.12 5.74 -0.40
N ARG A 518 10.73 6.56 0.46
CA ARG A 518 10.05 7.23 1.60
C ARG A 518 8.93 8.13 1.11
N THR A 519 9.26 9.15 0.31
CA THR A 519 8.29 10.19 -0.07
C THR A 519 7.20 9.65 -0.99
N ILE A 520 7.55 8.85 -2.00
CA ILE A 520 6.57 8.31 -2.96
C ILE A 520 5.64 7.31 -2.29
N ALA A 521 6.14 6.43 -1.41
CA ALA A 521 5.25 5.53 -0.66
C ALA A 521 4.32 6.29 0.30
N GLN A 522 4.76 7.43 0.85
CA GLN A 522 3.91 8.29 1.67
C GLN A 522 2.78 8.91 0.84
N ASP A 523 3.10 9.53 -0.29
CA ASP A 523 2.13 10.15 -1.20
C ASP A 523 1.13 9.12 -1.77
N LEU A 524 1.60 7.88 -2.00
CA LEU A 524 0.77 6.77 -2.46
C LEU A 524 -0.12 6.20 -1.35
N PHE A 525 0.38 6.12 -0.10
CA PHE A 525 -0.45 5.74 1.04
C PHE A 525 -1.53 6.79 1.26
N TYR A 526 -1.18 8.06 1.45
CA TYR A 526 -2.10 9.19 1.64
C TYR A 526 -2.74 9.66 0.31
N SER A 527 -3.01 8.73 -0.63
CA SER A 527 -3.69 8.98 -1.90
C SER A 527 -5.05 9.68 -1.69
N PRO A 528 -5.37 10.74 -2.45
CA PRO A 528 -6.60 11.51 -2.25
C PRO A 528 -7.90 10.69 -2.40
N ILE A 529 -8.85 10.96 -1.51
CA ILE A 529 -10.15 10.27 -1.41
C ILE A 529 -11.18 11.03 -2.24
N ILE A 530 -11.83 10.33 -3.17
CA ILE A 530 -12.85 10.89 -4.07
C ILE A 530 -14.25 10.61 -3.50
N THR A 531 -15.16 11.57 -3.67
CA THR A 531 -16.61 11.46 -3.42
C THR A 531 -17.40 12.18 -4.52
N PHE A 532 -18.67 11.80 -4.70
CA PHE A 532 -19.54 12.32 -5.76
C PHE A 532 -20.84 12.92 -5.22
N SER A 533 -21.33 13.97 -5.89
CA SER A 533 -22.67 14.54 -5.67
C SER A 533 -23.28 15.05 -6.98
N GLN A 534 -24.57 15.40 -6.99
CA GLN A 534 -25.24 15.99 -8.15
C GLN A 534 -25.26 17.52 -8.07
N TYR A 535 -25.27 18.19 -9.24
CA TYR A 535 -25.46 19.64 -9.33
C TYR A 535 -26.29 20.04 -10.55
N SER A 536 -26.93 21.22 -10.47
CA SER A 536 -27.70 21.82 -11.57
C SER A 536 -26.88 22.85 -12.35
N SER A 537 -26.23 23.77 -11.64
CA SER A 537 -25.22 24.71 -12.16
C SER A 537 -24.12 24.94 -11.11
N VAL A 538 -22.91 25.31 -11.55
CA VAL A 538 -21.78 25.58 -10.65
C VAL A 538 -22.18 26.65 -9.63
N ASN A 539 -22.75 27.77 -10.08
CA ASN A 539 -23.19 28.88 -9.24
C ASN A 539 -24.22 28.47 -8.18
N ALA A 540 -25.15 27.57 -8.48
CA ALA A 540 -26.14 27.11 -7.49
C ALA A 540 -25.48 26.24 -6.41
N TYR A 541 -24.50 25.42 -6.79
CA TYR A 541 -23.76 24.57 -5.86
C TYR A 541 -22.80 25.40 -5.00
N THR A 542 -22.03 26.32 -5.58
CA THR A 542 -21.09 27.20 -4.85
C THR A 542 -21.80 28.20 -3.93
N SER A 543 -23.06 28.53 -4.21
CA SER A 543 -23.91 29.33 -3.30
C SER A 543 -24.51 28.52 -2.15
N SER A 544 -24.49 27.19 -2.22
CA SER A 544 -25.14 26.28 -1.26
C SER A 544 -24.15 25.48 -0.40
N TYR A 545 -22.94 25.25 -0.90
CA TYR A 545 -21.94 24.36 -0.30
C TYR A 545 -20.54 24.96 -0.38
N LEU A 546 -19.70 24.65 0.62
CA LEU A 546 -18.25 24.85 0.52
C LEU A 546 -17.71 23.91 -0.57
N THR A 547 -17.05 24.48 -1.57
CA THR A 547 -16.49 23.77 -2.74
C THR A 547 -14.96 23.69 -2.74
N GLN A 548 -14.33 24.33 -1.76
CA GLN A 548 -12.92 24.16 -1.43
C GLN A 548 -12.73 24.50 0.06
N PHE A 549 -11.87 23.77 0.76
CA PHE A 549 -11.59 24.00 2.19
C PHE A 549 -10.18 23.53 2.59
N SER A 550 -9.51 24.32 3.46
CA SER A 550 -8.89 23.89 4.74
C SER A 550 -8.37 25.05 5.63
N GLY A 551 -7.79 26.15 5.09
CA GLY A 551 -7.32 27.29 5.94
C GLY A 551 -6.52 28.46 5.32
N LEU A 552 -5.30 28.26 4.81
CA LEU A 552 -4.48 29.30 4.15
C LEU A 552 -4.82 29.51 2.66
N SER A 553 -5.04 30.71 2.12
CA SER A 553 -4.67 32.04 2.65
C SER A 553 -5.85 33.03 2.70
N LYS A 554 -5.65 34.21 3.30
CA LYS A 554 -6.66 35.30 3.37
C LYS A 554 -6.18 36.52 2.58
N PRO A 555 -7.07 37.32 1.95
CA PRO A 555 -8.52 37.09 1.77
C PRO A 555 -8.75 36.20 0.53
N PHE A 556 -9.80 36.43 -0.26
CA PHE A 556 -9.74 35.98 -1.66
C PHE A 556 -8.55 36.64 -2.37
N PRO A 557 -7.77 35.95 -3.23
CA PRO A 557 -8.04 34.62 -3.79
C PRO A 557 -6.98 33.54 -3.48
N ASP A 558 -7.44 32.28 -3.41
CA ASP A 558 -6.69 31.01 -3.61
C ASP A 558 -5.86 30.34 -2.49
N ASN A 559 -5.82 29.00 -2.68
CA ASN A 559 -5.62 27.91 -1.73
C ASN A 559 -6.44 28.02 -0.43
N PHE A 560 -6.62 26.88 0.24
CA PHE A 560 -7.14 26.80 1.61
C PHE A 560 -6.52 25.54 2.26
N SER A 561 -5.51 25.72 3.14
CA SER A 561 -4.75 24.66 3.87
C SER A 561 -4.88 24.77 5.40
N GLY A 562 -5.33 23.72 6.11
CA GLY A 562 -5.63 23.72 7.56
C GLY A 562 -4.37 23.69 8.44
N LEU A 563 -3.26 23.34 7.80
CA LEU A 563 -1.93 23.67 8.29
C LEU A 563 -1.47 25.04 7.79
N SER A 564 -0.91 25.87 8.68
CA SER A 564 -0.32 27.19 8.35
C SER A 564 1.05 27.13 7.65
N LYS A 565 1.54 25.92 7.36
CA LYS A 565 2.55 25.55 6.35
C LYS A 565 2.58 24.02 6.24
N PRO A 566 2.99 23.43 5.11
CA PRO A 566 3.24 21.99 5.05
C PRO A 566 4.31 21.57 6.07
N PHE A 567 4.24 20.32 6.53
CA PHE A 567 5.32 19.75 7.36
C PHE A 567 6.60 19.56 6.53
N PRO A 568 7.80 19.62 7.16
CA PRO A 568 9.07 19.35 6.49
C PRO A 568 9.10 17.96 5.84
N ASP A 569 9.90 17.76 4.79
CA ASP A 569 9.80 16.54 3.97
C ASP A 569 10.06 15.23 4.72
N ASN A 570 10.86 15.29 5.78
CA ASN A 570 11.18 14.19 6.69
C ASN A 570 10.15 13.95 7.82
N VAL A 571 9.09 14.75 7.90
CA VAL A 571 8.04 14.65 8.93
C VAL A 571 6.69 14.28 8.31
N ASN A 572 5.96 13.40 8.98
CA ASN A 572 4.56 13.13 8.71
C ASN A 572 3.66 13.42 9.93
N LEU A 573 2.42 13.81 9.67
CA LEU A 573 1.33 13.81 10.66
C LEU A 573 0.64 12.45 10.60
N LEU A 574 0.92 11.59 11.59
CA LEU A 574 0.43 10.20 11.66
C LEU A 574 -0.94 10.08 12.32
N THR A 575 -1.38 11.09 13.06
CA THR A 575 -2.73 11.17 13.63
C THR A 575 -3.10 12.63 13.87
N LEU A 576 -4.34 12.98 13.57
CA LEU A 576 -5.05 14.16 14.04
C LEU A 576 -6.47 13.69 14.38
N LYS A 577 -6.83 13.60 15.68
CA LYS A 577 -8.17 13.16 16.13
C LYS A 577 -8.72 14.11 17.17
N GLN A 578 -9.92 14.65 16.98
CA GLN A 578 -10.59 15.41 18.04
C GLN A 578 -11.01 14.47 19.19
N LEU A 579 -10.60 14.79 20.42
CA LEU A 579 -11.03 14.09 21.64
C LEU A 579 -12.25 14.76 22.29
N SER A 580 -12.35 16.09 22.15
CA SER A 580 -13.47 16.92 22.61
C SER A 580 -13.42 18.29 21.91
N PRO A 581 -14.45 19.15 21.99
CA PRO A 581 -14.45 20.47 21.34
C PRO A 581 -13.28 21.41 21.72
N THR A 582 -12.54 21.12 22.80
CA THR A 582 -11.37 21.88 23.24
C THR A 582 -10.10 21.02 23.36
N SER A 583 -10.08 19.77 22.88
CA SER A 583 -8.88 18.93 22.97
C SER A 583 -8.72 17.97 21.80
N VAL A 584 -7.49 17.87 21.30
CA VAL A 584 -7.10 17.15 20.09
C VAL A 584 -5.89 16.26 20.40
N LEU A 585 -5.90 15.02 19.91
CA LEU A 585 -4.74 14.14 19.89
C LEU A 585 -4.00 14.31 18.55
N ILE A 586 -2.70 14.55 18.61
CA ILE A 586 -1.82 14.49 17.43
C ILE A 586 -0.71 13.46 17.60
N ARG A 587 -0.25 12.90 16.47
CA ARG A 587 1.01 12.17 16.38
C ARG A 587 1.83 12.71 15.22
N VAL A 588 3.08 13.07 15.49
CA VAL A 588 4.06 13.43 14.45
C VAL A 588 5.22 12.44 14.47
N GLU A 589 5.75 12.13 13.29
CA GLU A 589 6.81 11.13 13.14
C GLU A 589 7.91 11.58 12.18
N HIS A 590 9.13 11.11 12.41
CA HIS A 590 10.23 11.24 11.47
C HIS A 590 10.29 10.00 10.57
N ILE A 591 10.05 10.15 9.26
CA ILE A 591 9.85 9.01 8.36
C ILE A 591 11.15 8.28 7.98
N PHE A 592 12.29 8.97 8.05
CA PHE A 592 13.62 8.41 7.75
C PHE A 592 14.29 7.82 9.00
N GLN A 593 15.08 6.75 8.82
CA GLN A 593 16.06 6.29 9.81
C GLN A 593 17.31 7.18 9.84
N LYS A 594 18.14 6.98 10.88
CA LYS A 594 19.43 7.65 11.04
C LYS A 594 20.40 7.18 9.94
N ASN A 595 21.04 8.14 9.25
CA ASN A 595 21.97 7.91 8.14
C ASN A 595 21.36 7.11 6.95
N GLU A 596 20.04 7.19 6.76
CA GLU A 596 19.31 6.54 5.66
C GLU A 596 19.41 7.31 4.34
N ASP A 597 19.51 8.63 4.45
CA ASP A 597 19.79 9.59 3.39
C ASP A 597 21.00 10.46 3.80
N THR A 598 21.73 10.95 2.80
CA THR A 598 22.87 11.87 2.95
C THR A 598 22.84 13.04 1.95
N LEU A 599 21.75 13.18 1.17
CA LEU A 599 21.58 14.26 0.20
C LEU A 599 21.19 15.56 0.92
N LEU A 600 21.83 16.66 0.56
CA LEU A 600 21.72 17.95 1.27
C LEU A 600 20.49 18.79 0.87
N ASP A 601 19.39 18.13 0.48
CA ASP A 601 18.27 18.75 -0.24
C ASP A 601 16.98 18.91 0.59
N CYS A 602 16.83 18.23 1.74
CA CYS A 602 15.81 18.52 2.75
C CYS A 602 16.07 19.83 3.55
N GLY A 603 16.67 20.84 2.93
CA GLY A 603 16.90 22.17 3.52
C GLY A 603 17.87 22.22 4.71
N ASN A 604 18.65 21.16 4.95
CA ASN A 604 19.55 21.03 6.10
C ASN A 604 20.92 20.47 5.67
N VAL A 605 22.00 20.92 6.32
CA VAL A 605 23.40 20.53 6.08
C VAL A 605 23.70 19.07 6.45
N LEU A 606 22.70 18.36 7.00
CA LEU A 606 22.76 16.95 7.40
C LEU A 606 21.74 16.05 6.66
N GLY A 607 21.06 16.57 5.63
CA GLY A 607 20.11 15.84 4.78
C GLY A 607 18.79 15.45 5.44
N CYS A 608 18.00 14.60 4.79
CA CYS A 608 16.66 14.20 5.24
C CYS A 608 16.67 13.29 6.49
N SER A 609 17.81 12.66 6.80
CA SER A 609 18.05 11.90 8.03
C SER A 609 18.46 12.75 9.25
N ALA A 610 18.40 14.09 9.14
CA ALA A 610 18.75 14.99 10.23
C ALA A 610 17.58 15.21 11.22
N PRO A 611 17.82 15.24 12.55
CA PRO A 611 16.81 15.65 13.51
C PRO A 611 16.23 17.03 13.18
N VAL A 612 14.91 17.14 13.32
CA VAL A 612 14.14 18.34 12.90
C VAL A 612 13.50 19.00 14.12
N LYS A 613 13.50 20.34 14.13
CA LYS A 613 12.83 21.14 15.17
C LYS A 613 11.50 21.67 14.61
N LEU A 614 10.44 21.47 15.37
CA LEU A 614 9.06 21.84 15.05
C LEU A 614 8.54 22.87 16.06
N ASN A 615 7.79 23.85 15.56
CA ASN A 615 6.93 24.71 16.37
C ASN A 615 5.47 24.47 16.00
N LEU A 616 4.72 23.72 16.82
CA LEU A 616 3.33 23.34 16.50
C LEU A 616 2.40 24.55 16.39
N SER A 617 2.69 25.68 17.05
CA SER A 617 1.91 26.91 16.90
C SER A 617 2.06 27.58 15.53
N GLU A 618 3.10 27.24 14.75
CA GLU A 618 3.25 27.67 13.36
C GLU A 618 2.59 26.69 12.37
N TYR A 619 2.10 25.53 12.83
CA TYR A 619 1.55 24.49 11.95
C TYR A 619 0.02 24.46 11.86
N PHE A 620 -0.77 24.95 12.81
CA PHE A 620 -2.25 24.89 12.75
C PHE A 620 -2.91 26.27 12.68
N ASN A 621 -4.02 26.40 11.95
CA ASN A 621 -4.75 27.67 11.81
C ASN A 621 -6.28 27.60 12.00
N THR A 622 -6.87 26.39 12.04
CA THR A 622 -8.29 26.19 12.41
C THR A 622 -8.50 26.41 13.91
N PHE A 623 -7.49 26.12 14.72
CA PHE A 623 -7.46 26.33 16.17
C PHE A 623 -6.13 26.91 16.65
N ASN A 624 -6.17 27.66 17.76
CA ASN A 624 -5.00 28.03 18.54
C ASN A 624 -4.70 26.94 19.57
N ILE A 625 -3.42 26.63 19.81
CA ILE A 625 -2.99 25.73 20.89
C ILE A 625 -2.83 26.54 22.18
N ILE A 626 -3.53 26.14 23.25
CA ILE A 626 -3.46 26.76 24.58
C ILE A 626 -2.33 26.13 25.40
N SER A 627 -2.29 24.79 25.44
CA SER A 627 -1.19 24.02 26.03
C SER A 627 -1.14 22.62 25.41
N ALA A 628 -0.08 21.87 25.72
CA ALA A 628 0.12 20.51 25.23
C ALA A 628 0.76 19.63 26.30
N LYS A 629 0.33 18.37 26.40
CA LYS A 629 1.00 17.31 27.16
C LYS A 629 1.50 16.22 26.24
N GLU A 630 2.66 15.65 26.58
CA GLU A 630 3.23 14.52 25.86
C GLU A 630 2.80 13.18 26.44
N LEU A 631 2.40 12.27 25.56
CA LEU A 631 1.80 10.98 25.89
C LEU A 631 2.65 9.82 25.37
N THR A 632 2.44 8.64 25.97
CA THR A 632 2.82 7.36 25.36
C THR A 632 2.24 7.23 23.95
N LEU A 633 2.83 6.36 23.11
CA LEU A 633 2.34 6.12 21.74
C LEU A 633 0.85 5.70 21.71
N ALA A 634 0.42 4.93 22.71
CA ALA A 634 -0.97 4.49 22.89
C ALA A 634 -1.93 5.63 23.31
N GLY A 635 -1.43 6.81 23.67
CA GLY A 635 -2.23 7.95 24.09
C GLY A 635 -2.91 7.79 25.46
N ASN A 636 -2.45 6.83 26.28
CA ASN A 636 -3.13 6.38 27.49
C ASN A 636 -2.44 6.76 28.81
N ASP A 637 -1.21 7.27 28.76
CA ASP A 637 -0.44 7.71 29.93
C ASP A 637 0.49 8.87 29.56
N TRP A 638 0.94 9.64 30.54
CA TRP A 638 1.72 10.87 30.39
C TRP A 638 3.23 10.58 30.48
N ILE A 639 4.03 11.02 29.51
CA ILE A 639 5.51 10.92 29.62
C ILE A 639 6.03 11.85 30.73
N ASN A 640 5.39 13.01 30.89
CA ASN A 640 5.57 13.89 32.03
C ASN A 640 4.24 14.58 32.37
N ASN A 641 4.03 14.89 33.65
CA ASN A 641 2.79 15.50 34.15
C ASN A 641 2.71 17.00 33.80
N SER A 642 3.84 17.68 33.59
CA SER A 642 3.87 19.08 33.14
C SER A 642 3.51 19.24 31.67
N ASP A 643 2.88 20.37 31.33
CA ASP A 643 2.75 20.82 29.93
C ASP A 643 4.13 21.09 29.31
N ILE A 644 4.23 21.00 27.98
CA ILE A 644 5.48 21.12 27.21
C ILE A 644 5.56 22.41 26.37
N ASP A 645 6.79 22.84 26.05
CA ASP A 645 7.05 23.91 25.07
C ASP A 645 6.82 23.40 23.63
N ILE A 646 5.68 23.80 23.05
CA ILE A 646 5.29 23.46 21.68
C ILE A 646 6.15 24.13 20.59
N THR A 647 6.99 25.11 20.95
CA THR A 647 7.95 25.79 20.05
C THR A 647 9.33 25.11 20.02
N GLY A 648 9.54 24.16 20.95
CA GLY A 648 10.81 23.50 21.24
C GLY A 648 10.96 22.08 20.69
N ILE A 649 9.92 21.51 20.07
CA ILE A 649 9.81 20.06 19.82
C ILE A 649 10.86 19.59 18.80
N VAL A 650 11.87 18.87 19.29
CA VAL A 650 12.81 18.11 18.44
C VAL A 650 12.22 16.74 18.14
N LEU A 651 12.38 16.28 16.91
CA LEU A 651 11.98 14.95 16.45
C LEU A 651 13.18 14.30 15.76
N ASN A 652 13.64 13.17 16.30
CA ASN A 652 14.81 12.43 15.84
C ASN A 652 14.42 11.36 14.81
N PRO A 653 15.37 10.83 14.02
CA PRO A 653 15.08 9.74 13.08
C PRO A 653 14.37 8.53 13.70
N MET A 654 13.35 8.03 13.00
CA MET A 654 12.34 7.05 13.45
C MET A 654 11.43 7.43 14.63
N GLU A 655 11.64 8.57 15.28
CA GLU A 655 10.86 8.95 16.46
C GLU A 655 9.39 9.24 16.10
N ILE A 656 8.46 8.77 16.93
CA ILE A 656 7.05 9.17 16.91
C ILE A 656 6.76 9.83 18.25
N ARG A 657 6.23 11.05 18.25
CA ARG A 657 5.82 11.75 19.47
C ARG A 657 4.31 12.00 19.45
N THR A 658 3.65 11.70 20.57
CA THR A 658 2.20 11.78 20.72
C THR A 658 1.87 12.91 21.68
N PHE A 659 1.00 13.84 21.29
CA PHE A 659 0.64 15.00 22.11
C PHE A 659 -0.87 15.13 22.24
N GLN A 660 -1.36 15.35 23.46
CA GLN A 660 -2.70 15.89 23.69
C GLN A 660 -2.61 17.41 23.79
N LEU A 661 -3.29 18.09 22.88
CA LEU A 661 -3.41 19.53 22.84
C LEU A 661 -4.68 19.97 23.58
N GLN A 662 -4.63 21.09 24.29
CA GLN A 662 -5.80 21.91 24.62
C GLN A 662 -5.88 23.04 23.59
N VAL A 663 -7.05 23.25 23.01
CA VAL A 663 -7.21 24.10 21.81
C VAL A 663 -8.43 25.00 21.87
N GLN A 664 -8.39 26.12 21.14
CA GLN A 664 -9.49 27.05 20.95
C GLN A 664 -9.72 27.30 19.46
N SER A 665 -10.94 27.06 18.94
CA SER A 665 -11.28 27.36 17.54
C SER A 665 -11.05 28.84 17.20
N VAL A 666 -10.49 29.11 16.02
CA VAL A 666 -10.21 30.46 15.53
C VAL A 666 -11.44 31.11 14.88
N ASN A 667 -12.45 30.33 14.46
CA ASN A 667 -13.63 30.86 13.77
C ASN A 667 -14.94 30.25 14.32
N ASN A 668 -15.83 31.07 14.85
CA ASN A 668 -17.21 30.69 15.17
C ASN A 668 -18.08 30.64 13.90
N VAL A 669 -17.85 29.66 13.02
CA VAL A 669 -18.76 29.34 11.92
C VAL A 669 -19.79 28.32 12.44
N PRO A 670 -21.11 28.62 12.44
CA PRO A 670 -22.11 27.66 12.90
C PRO A 670 -22.05 26.37 12.08
N GLY A 671 -21.76 25.24 12.75
CA GLY A 671 -21.58 23.94 12.12
C GLY A 671 -20.12 23.53 11.87
N GLN A 672 -19.12 24.32 12.28
CA GLN A 672 -17.71 23.89 12.33
C GLN A 672 -17.20 23.85 13.78
N ASN A 673 -17.08 22.64 14.32
CA ASN A 673 -16.01 22.31 15.27
C ASN A 673 -14.94 21.57 14.47
N VAL A 674 -13.66 21.90 14.71
CA VAL A 674 -12.40 21.42 14.06
C VAL A 674 -12.60 20.89 12.64
#